data_AF-R6Y7F4-F1
#
_entry.id   AF-R6Y7F4-F1
#
_cell.length_a   1.000
_cell.length_b   1.000
_cell.length_c   1.000
_cell.angle_alpha   90.00
_cell.angle_beta   90.00
_cell.angle_gamma   90.00
#
_symmetry.space_group_name_H-M   'P 1'
#
loop_
_entity.id
_entity.type
_entity.pdbx_description
1 polymer ?
#
loop_
_entity_poly.entity_id
_entity_poly.type
_entity_poly.pdbx_seq_one_letter_code
_entity_poly.pdbx_strand_id
1 'polypeptide(L)'
;MKKLLSLPPNLVECFHDIERADRNEWFCTSDPIGRKLGSGGGTTWLLQACMAHEGATNALEWLAREKRILLHAGGQSRRLPGYAPSGKILTPIPVYRWGRGQRLTQNLLSLQLPLYQQMMEKAPESLHTMIVSGDILVRAGKPLQPIPEADVVCYGLWVDPSLAKNHGVFVMNRQTPEKLAYMLQKPSVETLGELMQHSYFLMDIGVWLLSDRAVELIMKRSTQNGETVFYDMYSEFGPALGAHPQRTDEEVNRLSVAILPLPEGEFYHYGTSREMISSTLAVQNRVMDQREITLHKVKPHPAMFTQNADIKIELKPGNSELWVENSFIGNGWKLSHRSIITGVPVNDWKLEVPAGVCIDVVPLGETDYVARPYGFNDAFKGSLTDDTVSYLGRPVTEWLAERNLQATDIEGANDLQAARIFPVCHTVEELGKVLQWMVNDATDAEGRAIWQWARKLSADEISAYANLRRLTAQRESFRDGNWKALAANWQRSVFYQLNLQEAAEQFADRNLTLPEELPQNAPLLTQVSDAMFRARTLELSGKADEAKEQEARAFGQMREGLLEQAYHRQSPKLSVYSDQIVWGRSPVRIDLAGGWTDTPPYCLNEGGNVINLAITLNGQPPLQVYIKPNKEQYRIILRSIDLGAMETVTTYEELRHFNVVGSPFSIPKAALALAGFHPDFCRERYASLEEQLKAFGAGLEVTLLSAIPAGSGLGTSSILAATMLGAINDFCGLGWDKQEIGNRTLVLEQLLTTGGGWQDQYGGILPGIKLLQTESGWKQTQTESGWKQTPLVRWLPEHLFTDSEYRKCHLLYYTGLTRTAKGILAEIVKGMFLNSTEHLELLRQMKQHALDMHDAIQRNSYEEMARLVGVSWRQNLALDSGTNPPAVQAIIDRIADLCYGYKLPGAGGGGYLYMAAKDEEAAARIRRILNENRPNDKARFVEMALSGRGLEVSRS
;
A
#
# COMPACT_ATOMS: atom_id res chain seq x y z
N MET A 1 -13.38 10.36 10.58
CA MET A 1 -12.02 10.58 11.12
C MET A 1 -11.42 11.77 10.41
N LYS A 2 -11.25 12.86 11.17
CA LYS A 2 -10.80 14.15 10.67
C LYS A 2 -9.28 14.30 10.80
N LYS A 3 -8.66 14.97 9.84
CA LYS A 3 -7.23 15.28 9.81
C LYS A 3 -7.05 16.77 10.06
N LEU A 4 -6.30 17.13 11.09
CA LEU A 4 -6.06 18.52 11.47
C LEU A 4 -4.58 18.85 11.27
N LEU A 5 -4.29 19.95 10.59
CA LEU A 5 -2.93 20.37 10.26
C LEU A 5 -2.65 21.76 10.84
N SER A 6 -1.54 21.89 11.58
CA SER A 6 -0.91 23.19 11.80
C SER A 6 0.09 23.44 10.67
N LEU A 7 -0.12 24.48 9.87
CA LEU A 7 0.62 24.82 8.64
C LEU A 7 1.19 26.24 8.70
N PRO A 8 2.17 26.59 7.84
CA PRO A 8 2.54 27.98 7.60
C PRO A 8 1.32 28.82 7.13
N PRO A 9 1.20 30.11 7.51
CA PRO A 9 0.02 30.93 7.21
C PRO A 9 -0.39 30.99 5.74
N ASN A 10 0.58 31.15 4.83
CA ASN A 10 0.35 31.18 3.38
C ASN A 10 -0.18 29.86 2.83
N LEU A 11 0.21 28.72 3.43
CA LEU A 11 -0.21 27.40 2.99
C LEU A 11 -1.65 27.10 3.41
N VAL A 12 -2.11 27.60 4.57
CA VAL A 12 -3.49 27.40 5.03
C VAL A 12 -4.52 27.79 3.96
N GLU A 13 -4.29 28.92 3.29
CA GLU A 13 -5.23 29.45 2.28
C GLU A 13 -5.29 28.64 0.99
N CYS A 14 -4.24 27.88 0.67
CA CYS A 14 -4.11 27.19 -0.62
C CYS A 14 -3.91 25.67 -0.51
N PHE A 15 -3.78 25.11 0.70
CA PHE A 15 -3.57 23.68 0.94
C PHE A 15 -4.62 22.82 0.23
N HIS A 16 -5.91 23.13 0.42
CA HIS A 16 -7.02 22.38 -0.17
C HIS A 16 -6.96 22.33 -1.70
N ASP A 17 -6.46 23.39 -2.31
CA ASP A 17 -6.40 23.50 -3.76
C ASP A 17 -5.14 22.82 -4.32
N ILE A 18 -4.01 22.91 -3.60
CA ILE A 18 -2.74 22.28 -3.97
C ILE A 18 -2.84 20.75 -3.82
N GLU A 19 -3.32 20.27 -2.68
CA GLU A 19 -3.40 18.84 -2.37
C GLU A 19 -4.75 18.21 -2.82
N ARG A 20 -5.65 19.02 -3.40
CA ARG A 20 -7.02 18.59 -3.79
C ARG A 20 -7.77 17.90 -2.63
N ALA A 21 -7.58 18.40 -1.42
CA ALA A 21 -8.02 17.78 -0.18
C ALA A 21 -9.46 18.19 0.20
N ASP A 22 -10.32 17.22 0.52
CA ASP A 22 -11.71 17.46 0.94
C ASP A 22 -11.77 18.30 2.23
N ARG A 23 -12.49 19.43 2.18
CA ARG A 23 -12.69 20.35 3.30
C ARG A 23 -13.48 19.74 4.45
N ASN A 24 -14.22 18.66 4.22
CA ASN A 24 -14.92 17.95 5.29
C ASN A 24 -13.97 17.03 6.08
N GLU A 25 -12.97 16.46 5.42
CA GLU A 25 -12.00 15.57 6.05
C GLU A 25 -10.79 16.29 6.64
N TRP A 26 -10.41 17.43 6.06
CA TRP A 26 -9.20 18.16 6.40
C TRP A 26 -9.53 19.53 6.98
N PHE A 27 -8.90 19.85 8.10
CA PHE A 27 -8.94 21.19 8.68
C PHE A 27 -7.51 21.71 8.86
N CYS A 28 -7.24 22.92 8.39
CA CYS A 28 -5.92 23.53 8.46
C CYS A 28 -6.00 24.88 9.15
N THR A 29 -5.04 25.18 10.02
CA THR A 29 -4.83 26.53 10.56
C THR A 29 -3.33 26.79 10.74
N SER A 30 -2.99 28.01 11.11
CA SER A 30 -1.62 28.40 11.48
C SER A 30 -1.60 28.93 12.90
N ASP A 31 -0.46 28.78 13.56
CA ASP A 31 -0.23 29.45 14.85
C ASP A 31 -0.35 30.98 14.67
N PRO A 32 -0.84 31.73 15.67
CA PRO A 32 -0.96 33.18 15.58
C PRO A 32 0.38 33.85 15.25
N ILE A 33 0.36 34.74 14.26
CA ILE A 33 1.56 35.44 13.79
C ILE A 33 2.27 36.14 14.97
N GLY A 34 3.56 35.88 15.13
CA GLY A 34 4.40 36.51 16.16
C GLY A 34 4.26 35.89 17.57
N ARG A 35 3.41 34.87 17.77
CA ARG A 35 3.31 34.14 19.04
C ARG A 35 3.92 32.73 18.90
N LYS A 36 4.67 32.28 19.91
CA LYS A 36 5.09 30.88 20.03
C LYS A 36 4.14 30.20 21.01
N LEU A 37 3.40 29.18 20.57
CA LEU A 37 2.44 28.47 21.40
C LEU A 37 2.99 27.15 22.00
N GLY A 38 4.12 26.66 21.49
CA GLY A 38 4.62 25.33 21.87
C GLY A 38 3.73 24.21 21.32
N SER A 39 4.15 22.96 21.45
CA SER A 39 3.41 21.82 20.87
C SER A 39 2.05 21.58 21.55
N GLY A 40 1.92 21.84 22.85
CA GLY A 40 0.66 21.72 23.60
C GLY A 40 -0.28 22.88 23.34
N GLY A 41 0.23 24.13 23.36
CA GLY A 41 -0.57 25.31 23.01
C GLY A 41 -1.02 25.30 21.55
N GLY A 42 -0.15 24.90 20.61
CA GLY A 42 -0.51 24.72 19.20
C GLY A 42 -1.60 23.66 19.00
N THR A 43 -1.59 22.58 19.80
CA THR A 43 -2.65 21.56 19.80
C THR A 43 -3.99 22.18 20.22
N THR A 44 -4.00 22.92 21.33
CA THR A 44 -5.21 23.60 21.83
C THR A 44 -5.75 24.61 20.84
N TRP A 45 -4.88 25.41 20.23
CA TRP A 45 -5.25 26.37 19.19
C TRP A 45 -5.93 25.69 18.00
N LEU A 46 -5.32 24.62 17.48
CA LEU A 46 -5.83 23.85 16.34
C LEU A 46 -7.20 23.23 16.65
N LEU A 47 -7.38 22.66 17.84
CA LEU A 47 -8.65 22.07 18.28
C LEU A 47 -9.73 23.14 18.47
N GLN A 48 -9.42 24.26 19.14
CA GLN A 48 -10.36 25.36 19.36
C GLN A 48 -10.81 25.99 18.04
N ALA A 49 -9.88 26.20 17.10
CA ALA A 49 -10.19 26.74 15.78
C ALA A 49 -11.11 25.80 14.99
N CYS A 50 -10.84 24.48 15.02
CA CYS A 50 -11.68 23.49 14.35
C CYS A 50 -13.08 23.39 14.98
N MET A 51 -13.15 23.35 16.31
CA MET A 51 -14.40 23.32 17.07
C MET A 51 -15.26 24.56 16.77
N ALA A 52 -14.66 25.75 16.73
CA ALA A 52 -15.34 26.99 16.37
C ALA A 52 -15.83 26.97 14.92
N HIS A 53 -15.03 26.44 13.98
CA HIS A 53 -15.40 26.30 12.58
C HIS A 53 -16.62 25.37 12.39
N GLU A 54 -16.74 24.32 13.20
CA GLU A 54 -17.89 23.40 13.21
C GLU A 54 -19.09 23.92 14.03
N GLY A 55 -18.96 25.07 14.70
CA GLY A 55 -20.03 25.64 15.52
C GLY A 55 -20.32 24.86 16.80
N ALA A 56 -19.37 24.06 17.30
CA ALA A 56 -19.51 23.32 18.56
C ALA A 56 -19.16 24.20 19.76
N THR A 57 -19.92 24.06 20.86
CA THR A 57 -19.75 24.86 22.08
C THR A 57 -19.23 24.06 23.28
N ASN A 58 -19.37 22.73 23.25
CA ASN A 58 -18.90 21.82 24.29
C ASN A 58 -17.72 20.98 23.77
N ALA A 59 -16.53 21.21 24.34
CA ALA A 59 -15.30 20.56 23.90
C ALA A 59 -15.29 19.04 24.11
N LEU A 60 -15.76 18.55 25.26
CA LEU A 60 -15.76 17.11 25.57
C LEU A 60 -16.73 16.33 24.68
N GLU A 61 -17.95 16.84 24.54
CA GLU A 61 -18.94 16.23 23.65
C GLU A 61 -18.45 16.26 22.20
N TRP A 62 -17.76 17.34 21.80
CA TRP A 62 -17.18 17.45 20.46
C TRP A 62 -16.03 16.46 20.23
N LEU A 63 -15.10 16.33 21.20
CA LEU A 63 -13.98 15.40 21.11
C LEU A 63 -14.46 13.95 20.95
N ALA A 64 -15.46 13.53 21.73
CA ALA A 64 -16.00 12.18 21.70
C ALA A 64 -16.79 11.82 20.42
N ARG A 65 -17.10 12.77 19.53
CA ARG A 65 -17.89 12.50 18.31
C ARG A 65 -17.15 11.67 17.27
N GLU A 66 -15.84 11.85 17.16
CA GLU A 66 -15.04 11.12 16.17
C GLU A 66 -13.54 11.12 16.49
N LYS A 67 -12.83 10.18 15.87
CA LYS A 67 -11.37 10.09 15.91
C LYS A 67 -10.71 11.18 15.06
N ARG A 68 -9.56 11.71 15.52
CA ARG A 68 -8.82 12.81 14.91
C ARG A 68 -7.31 12.55 14.89
N ILE A 69 -6.65 12.93 13.80
CA ILE A 69 -5.18 12.94 13.67
C ILE A 69 -4.73 14.39 13.52
N LEU A 70 -3.87 14.86 14.42
CA LEU A 70 -3.30 16.20 14.46
C LEU A 70 -1.82 16.14 14.05
N LEU A 71 -1.46 16.79 12.95
CA LEU A 71 -0.08 16.89 12.50
C LEU A 71 0.43 18.33 12.69
N HIS A 72 1.51 18.47 13.47
CA HIS A 72 2.17 19.75 13.67
C HIS A 72 3.25 19.99 12.61
N ALA A 73 3.01 20.93 11.69
CA ALA A 73 3.91 21.26 10.59
C ALA A 73 4.17 22.77 10.39
N GLY A 74 3.56 23.64 11.20
CA GLY A 74 3.56 25.11 11.05
C GLY A 74 4.76 25.86 11.64
N GLY A 75 5.84 25.15 12.02
CA GLY A 75 7.03 25.80 12.57
C GLY A 75 7.83 26.60 11.54
N GLN A 76 8.63 27.59 12.00
CA GLN A 76 9.45 28.48 11.16
C GLN A 76 10.43 27.76 10.21
N SER A 77 10.70 26.46 10.43
CA SER A 77 11.52 25.62 9.54
C SER A 77 12.90 26.20 9.18
N ARG A 78 13.51 26.95 10.12
CA ARG A 78 14.78 27.69 9.97
C ARG A 78 15.93 26.90 9.35
N ARG A 79 16.00 25.59 9.63
CA ARG A 79 17.10 24.69 9.21
C ARG A 79 16.82 23.92 7.92
N LEU A 80 15.66 24.15 7.30
CA LEU A 80 15.32 23.69 5.95
C LEU A 80 14.63 24.84 5.18
N PRO A 81 15.36 25.94 4.87
CA PRO A 81 14.74 27.14 4.30
C PRO A 81 13.94 26.86 3.03
N GLY A 82 14.46 26.08 2.08
CA GLY A 82 13.81 25.83 0.77
C GLY A 82 12.41 25.22 0.85
N TYR A 83 12.05 24.56 1.96
CA TYR A 83 10.71 24.00 2.20
C TYR A 83 9.95 24.72 3.32
N ALA A 84 10.49 25.81 3.88
CA ALA A 84 9.78 26.60 4.88
C ALA A 84 8.47 27.21 4.35
N PRO A 85 8.41 27.80 3.12
CA PRO A 85 7.18 28.39 2.62
C PRO A 85 6.09 27.37 2.25
N SER A 86 6.48 26.19 1.76
CA SER A 86 5.56 25.12 1.37
C SER A 86 5.22 24.16 2.51
N GLY A 87 5.89 24.28 3.66
CA GLY A 87 5.77 23.39 4.80
C GLY A 87 6.51 22.07 4.59
N LYS A 88 7.21 21.59 5.64
CA LYS A 88 8.00 20.34 5.59
C LYS A 88 7.16 19.11 5.22
N ILE A 89 5.88 19.10 5.60
CA ILE A 89 4.98 17.98 5.28
C ILE A 89 4.71 17.84 3.79
N LEU A 90 4.85 18.91 3.00
CA LEU A 90 4.68 18.89 1.54
C LEU A 90 6.02 18.79 0.81
N THR A 91 7.12 18.49 1.51
CA THR A 91 8.39 18.16 0.88
C THR A 91 8.20 16.94 -0.03
N PRO A 92 8.45 17.07 -1.35
CA PRO A 92 8.34 15.95 -2.27
C PRO A 92 9.34 14.85 -1.91
N ILE A 93 8.91 13.60 -1.96
CA ILE A 93 9.78 12.45 -1.64
C ILE A 93 9.93 11.58 -2.89
N PRO A 94 11.17 11.32 -3.35
CA PRO A 94 11.41 10.43 -4.48
C PRO A 94 10.81 9.04 -4.26
N VAL A 95 10.27 8.47 -5.34
CA VAL A 95 9.78 7.09 -5.34
C VAL A 95 10.89 6.13 -4.96
N TYR A 96 10.58 5.18 -4.09
CA TYR A 96 11.52 4.17 -3.63
C TYR A 96 11.76 3.14 -4.72
N ARG A 97 13.04 2.85 -5.01
CA ARG A 97 13.43 1.89 -6.06
C ARG A 97 12.92 0.45 -5.84
N TRP A 98 12.56 0.12 -4.61
CA TRP A 98 12.05 -1.19 -4.19
C TRP A 98 10.53 -1.15 -3.95
N GLY A 99 9.91 0.03 -4.03
CA GLY A 99 8.48 0.22 -3.82
C GLY A 99 7.70 0.03 -5.11
N ARG A 100 6.52 -0.58 -5.02
CA ARG A 100 5.57 -0.73 -6.13
C ARG A 100 4.23 -0.08 -5.79
N GLY A 101 3.67 0.63 -6.75
CA GLY A 101 2.44 1.42 -6.62
C GLY A 101 2.63 2.74 -5.90
N GLN A 102 3.84 3.28 -5.88
CA GLN A 102 4.09 4.62 -5.35
C GLN A 102 3.76 5.70 -6.38
N ARG A 103 3.33 6.85 -5.87
CA ARG A 103 2.93 8.00 -6.69
C ARG A 103 4.14 8.88 -6.99
N LEU A 104 4.26 9.39 -8.20
CA LEU A 104 5.33 10.37 -8.52
C LEU A 104 5.07 11.71 -7.80
N THR A 105 3.82 11.94 -7.44
CA THR A 105 3.33 13.13 -6.74
C THR A 105 3.52 13.09 -5.23
N GLN A 106 4.00 11.97 -4.67
CA GLN A 106 4.05 11.76 -3.22
C GLN A 106 4.94 12.79 -2.50
N ASN A 107 4.47 13.18 -1.32
CA ASN A 107 5.15 14.04 -0.37
C ASN A 107 5.23 13.36 1.01
N LEU A 108 5.91 14.01 1.96
CA LEU A 108 6.09 13.48 3.31
C LEU A 108 4.75 13.15 4.00
N LEU A 109 3.75 14.02 3.89
CA LEU A 109 2.41 13.83 4.44
C LEU A 109 1.75 12.54 3.91
N SER A 110 1.77 12.35 2.58
CA SER A 110 1.15 11.21 1.91
C SER A 110 1.78 9.87 2.30
N LEU A 111 3.06 9.87 2.72
CA LEU A 111 3.78 8.69 3.18
C LEU A 111 3.58 8.40 4.67
N GLN A 112 3.36 9.44 5.47
CA GLN A 112 3.11 9.34 6.91
C GLN A 112 1.69 8.86 7.23
N LEU A 113 0.70 9.45 6.54
CA LEU A 113 -0.71 9.31 6.89
C LEU A 113 -1.23 7.87 6.95
N PRO A 114 -0.87 6.95 6.04
CA PRO A 114 -1.39 5.59 6.05
C PRO A 114 -1.10 4.84 7.36
N LEU A 115 0.11 4.99 7.91
CA LEU A 115 0.48 4.36 9.19
C LEU A 115 -0.34 4.94 10.35
N TYR A 116 -0.52 6.25 10.38
CA TYR A 116 -1.29 6.92 11.44
C TYR A 116 -2.77 6.58 11.39
N GLN A 117 -3.34 6.43 10.19
CA GLN A 117 -4.71 5.94 10.02
C GLN A 117 -4.86 4.51 10.56
N GLN A 118 -3.94 3.60 10.20
CA GLN A 118 -3.94 2.22 10.72
C GLN A 118 -3.83 2.17 12.25
N MET A 119 -2.97 3.00 12.84
CA MET A 119 -2.84 3.13 14.29
C MET A 119 -4.16 3.63 14.92
N MET A 120 -4.80 4.63 14.32
CA MET A 120 -6.02 5.23 14.86
C MET A 120 -7.25 4.32 14.70
N GLU A 121 -7.31 3.53 13.64
CA GLU A 121 -8.31 2.47 13.46
C GLU A 121 -8.18 1.37 14.53
N LYS A 122 -6.94 1.02 14.92
CA LYS A 122 -6.65 0.07 16.01
C LYS A 122 -6.79 0.64 17.41
N ALA A 123 -6.90 1.97 17.55
CA ALA A 123 -7.03 2.61 18.86
C ALA A 123 -8.38 2.24 19.51
N PRO A 124 -8.45 2.06 20.84
CA PRO A 124 -9.71 1.84 21.53
C PRO A 124 -10.67 3.04 21.39
N GLU A 125 -11.96 2.82 21.68
CA GLU A 125 -12.99 3.87 21.63
C GLU A 125 -12.75 4.99 22.65
N SER A 126 -11.92 4.77 23.68
CA SER A 126 -11.54 5.80 24.65
C SER A 126 -10.53 6.82 24.11
N LEU A 127 -9.83 6.51 23.01
CA LEU A 127 -8.77 7.33 22.42
C LEU A 127 -9.25 7.96 21.12
N HIS A 128 -9.61 9.25 21.17
CA HIS A 128 -10.12 9.99 20.02
C HIS A 128 -9.08 10.89 19.35
N THR A 129 -7.96 11.21 20.00
CA THR A 129 -7.01 12.20 19.48
C THR A 129 -5.62 11.62 19.35
N MET A 130 -5.04 11.69 18.16
CA MET A 130 -3.62 11.39 17.92
C MET A 130 -2.87 12.67 17.59
N ILE A 131 -1.76 12.94 18.29
CA ILE A 131 -0.85 14.04 17.99
C ILE A 131 0.43 13.45 17.41
N VAL A 132 0.85 13.96 16.24
CA VAL A 132 2.07 13.53 15.56
C VAL A 132 2.92 14.69 15.06
N SER A 133 4.24 14.49 14.97
CA SER A 133 5.14 15.44 14.32
C SER A 133 5.02 15.37 12.79
N GLY A 134 4.99 16.52 12.12
CA GLY A 134 4.95 16.60 10.66
C GLY A 134 6.29 16.32 9.97
N ASP A 135 7.42 16.40 10.67
CA ASP A 135 8.76 16.29 10.06
C ASP A 135 9.48 14.96 10.30
N ILE A 136 8.73 13.92 10.70
CA ILE A 136 9.26 12.59 10.99
C ILE A 136 8.52 11.54 10.15
N LEU A 137 9.22 10.81 9.31
CA LEU A 137 8.68 9.63 8.66
C LEU A 137 8.93 8.40 9.55
N VAL A 138 7.86 7.82 10.04
CA VAL A 138 7.86 6.58 10.82
C VAL A 138 7.41 5.43 9.93
N ARG A 139 8.07 4.27 10.04
CA ARG A 139 7.64 3.04 9.36
C ARG A 139 7.64 1.87 10.34
N ALA A 140 6.66 0.99 10.24
CA ALA A 140 6.63 -0.27 10.98
C ALA A 140 7.17 -1.40 10.10
N GLY A 141 8.17 -2.15 10.59
CA GLY A 141 8.68 -3.34 9.90
C GLY A 141 7.79 -4.59 10.08
N LYS A 142 6.94 -4.56 11.12
CA LYS A 142 6.00 -5.63 11.47
C LYS A 142 4.60 -5.07 11.74
N PRO A 143 3.56 -5.93 11.74
CA PRO A 143 2.19 -5.52 12.05
C PRO A 143 2.07 -4.81 13.40
N LEU A 144 1.19 -3.81 13.45
CA LEU A 144 0.93 -3.04 14.67
C LEU A 144 0.30 -3.92 15.76
N GLN A 145 0.88 -3.84 16.96
CA GLN A 145 0.38 -4.48 18.17
C GLN A 145 -0.98 -3.91 18.60
N PRO A 146 -1.79 -4.66 19.37
CA PRO A 146 -2.99 -4.12 20.00
C PRO A 146 -2.65 -2.91 20.88
N ILE A 147 -3.45 -1.86 20.77
CA ILE A 147 -3.26 -0.63 21.53
C ILE A 147 -3.97 -0.78 22.88
N PRO A 148 -3.27 -0.65 24.02
CA PRO A 148 -3.87 -0.82 25.34
C PRO A 148 -4.81 0.34 25.70
N GLU A 149 -5.76 0.06 26.59
CA GLU A 149 -6.59 1.08 27.23
C GLU A 149 -5.75 1.90 28.24
N ALA A 150 -5.63 3.20 28.00
CA ALA A 150 -4.96 4.18 28.87
C ALA A 150 -5.43 5.60 28.52
N ASP A 151 -5.17 6.58 29.39
CA ASP A 151 -5.44 7.99 29.07
C ASP A 151 -4.45 8.55 28.03
N VAL A 152 -3.20 8.06 28.07
CA VAL A 152 -2.13 8.42 27.14
C VAL A 152 -1.41 7.16 26.69
N VAL A 153 -1.32 6.96 25.37
CA VAL A 153 -0.48 5.92 24.77
C VAL A 153 0.60 6.56 23.91
N CYS A 154 1.86 6.40 24.28
CA CYS A 154 3.00 6.91 23.51
C CYS A 154 3.69 5.77 22.77
N TYR A 155 4.04 6.02 21.50
CA TYR A 155 4.90 5.10 20.77
C TYR A 155 6.37 5.44 20.96
N GLY A 156 7.20 4.42 21.08
CA GLY A 156 8.65 4.59 21.21
C GLY A 156 9.44 3.62 20.35
N LEU A 157 10.71 3.93 20.13
CA LEU A 157 11.64 3.08 19.38
C LEU A 157 12.83 2.66 20.23
N TRP A 158 13.21 1.39 20.10
CA TRP A 158 14.46 0.87 20.67
C TRP A 158 15.62 1.38 19.83
N VAL A 159 16.48 2.20 20.42
CA VAL A 159 17.62 2.82 19.74
C VAL A 159 18.85 2.87 20.64
N ASP A 160 20.02 3.02 20.02
CA ASP A 160 21.25 3.29 20.76
C ASP A 160 21.18 4.65 21.49
N PRO A 161 21.80 4.78 22.68
CA PRO A 161 21.85 6.03 23.43
C PRO A 161 22.35 7.26 22.64
N SER A 162 23.23 7.03 21.66
CA SER A 162 23.78 8.08 20.80
C SER A 162 22.74 8.75 19.91
N LEU A 163 21.69 8.01 19.51
CA LEU A 163 20.57 8.51 18.73
C LEU A 163 19.53 9.18 19.64
N ALA A 164 19.23 8.57 20.80
CA ALA A 164 18.24 9.05 21.75
C ALA A 164 18.55 10.43 22.37
N LYS A 165 19.83 10.82 22.49
CA LYS A 165 20.26 12.08 23.14
C LYS A 165 19.61 13.36 22.58
N ASN A 166 19.16 13.34 21.33
CA ASN A 166 18.56 14.49 20.67
C ASN A 166 17.03 14.55 20.80
N HIS A 167 16.42 13.55 21.43
CA HIS A 167 14.97 13.31 21.47
C HIS A 167 14.44 13.18 22.90
N GLY A 168 13.11 13.12 23.04
CA GLY A 168 12.48 12.68 24.28
C GLY A 168 12.74 11.18 24.50
N VAL A 169 12.85 10.77 25.76
CA VAL A 169 13.09 9.38 26.14
C VAL A 169 12.10 8.96 27.21
N PHE A 170 11.32 7.92 26.93
CA PHE A 170 10.46 7.25 27.90
C PHE A 170 11.29 6.27 28.70
N VAL A 171 11.19 6.31 30.03
CA VAL A 171 11.84 5.37 30.93
C VAL A 171 10.78 4.47 31.54
N MET A 172 10.99 3.15 31.47
CA MET A 172 10.09 2.14 32.02
C MET A 172 10.83 1.23 33.02
N ASN A 173 10.07 0.73 33.99
CA ASN A 173 10.57 -0.27 34.90
C ASN A 173 10.61 -1.66 34.21
N ARG A 174 11.64 -2.46 34.48
CA ARG A 174 11.79 -3.82 33.96
C ARG A 174 10.66 -4.77 34.39
N GLN A 175 10.02 -4.52 35.53
CA GLN A 175 8.89 -5.35 35.99
C GLN A 175 7.56 -4.99 35.29
N THR A 176 7.43 -3.77 34.78
CA THR A 176 6.21 -3.25 34.11
C THR A 176 6.60 -2.43 32.89
N PRO A 177 7.19 -3.05 31.86
CA PRO A 177 7.76 -2.35 30.70
C PRO A 177 6.72 -1.61 29.85
N GLU A 178 5.44 -1.97 29.98
CA GLU A 178 4.31 -1.34 29.30
C GLU A 178 3.82 -0.03 29.95
N LYS A 179 4.31 0.32 31.16
CA LYS A 179 3.91 1.54 31.87
C LYS A 179 5.05 2.55 31.94
N LEU A 180 4.72 3.83 31.75
CA LEU A 180 5.70 4.91 31.90
C LEU A 180 6.08 5.10 33.37
N ALA A 181 7.38 5.01 33.67
CA ALA A 181 7.89 5.46 34.96
C ALA A 181 8.01 6.99 34.96
N TYR A 182 8.74 7.55 33.99
CA TYR A 182 8.88 8.99 33.75
C TYR A 182 9.50 9.25 32.38
N MET A 183 9.43 10.50 31.90
CA MET A 183 10.04 10.96 30.65
C MET A 183 11.22 11.89 30.91
N LEU A 184 12.27 11.78 30.09
CA LEU A 184 13.41 12.69 30.05
C LEU A 184 13.47 13.41 28.70
N GLN A 185 13.85 14.69 28.71
CA GLN A 185 14.02 15.47 27.49
C GLN A 185 15.50 15.64 27.17
N LYS A 186 15.94 15.10 26.02
CA LYS A 186 17.33 15.20 25.51
C LYS A 186 18.40 14.84 26.56
N PRO A 187 18.30 13.66 27.19
CA PRO A 187 19.29 13.24 28.19
C PRO A 187 20.67 13.03 27.57
N SER A 188 21.73 13.13 28.39
CA SER A 188 23.08 12.81 27.92
C SER A 188 23.25 11.31 27.69
N VAL A 189 24.24 10.93 26.87
CA VAL A 189 24.58 9.53 26.62
C VAL A 189 25.00 8.82 27.93
N GLU A 190 25.66 9.53 28.83
CA GLU A 190 26.08 9.04 30.14
C GLU A 190 24.88 8.69 31.01
N THR A 191 23.90 9.61 31.12
CA THR A 191 22.65 9.38 31.86
C THR A 191 21.89 8.17 31.31
N LEU A 192 21.81 8.04 29.98
CA LEU A 192 21.18 6.87 29.35
C LEU A 192 21.94 5.58 29.66
N GLY A 193 23.27 5.61 29.65
CA GLY A 193 24.10 4.45 30.00
C GLY A 193 23.92 3.97 31.44
N GLU A 194 23.76 4.90 32.39
CA GLU A 194 23.42 4.58 33.79
C GLU A 194 22.02 3.97 33.90
N LEU A 195 21.03 4.54 33.22
CA LEU A 195 19.64 4.04 33.22
C LEU A 195 19.52 2.61 32.71
N MET A 196 20.31 2.23 31.70
CA MET A 196 20.30 0.87 31.13
C MET A 196 20.61 -0.22 32.16
N GLN A 197 21.30 0.09 33.26
CA GLN A 197 21.63 -0.90 34.30
C GLN A 197 20.40 -1.40 35.04
N HIS A 198 19.36 -0.57 35.19
CA HIS A 198 18.21 -0.85 36.06
C HIS A 198 16.85 -0.65 35.39
N SER A 199 16.78 0.05 34.26
CA SER A 199 15.54 0.40 33.57
C SER A 199 15.62 0.06 32.07
N TYR A 200 14.46 0.08 31.43
CA TYR A 200 14.38 0.15 29.97
C TYR A 200 14.10 1.58 29.54
N PHE A 201 14.54 1.94 28.34
CA PHE A 201 14.18 3.20 27.75
C PHE A 201 13.82 3.06 26.27
N LEU A 202 12.92 3.92 25.81
CA LEU A 202 12.51 4.05 24.42
C LEU A 202 12.65 5.50 23.99
N MET A 203 13.17 5.72 22.78
CA MET A 203 13.16 7.05 22.17
C MET A 203 11.73 7.39 21.72
N ASP A 204 11.25 8.57 22.09
CA ASP A 204 9.97 9.08 21.61
C ASP A 204 10.04 9.36 20.11
N ILE A 205 9.09 8.78 19.37
CA ILE A 205 8.98 9.01 17.92
C ILE A 205 7.98 10.11 17.57
N GLY A 206 7.40 10.77 18.58
CA GLY A 206 6.45 11.86 18.42
C GLY A 206 5.08 11.39 17.94
N VAL A 207 4.61 10.22 18.39
CA VAL A 207 3.25 9.71 18.14
C VAL A 207 2.55 9.41 19.47
N TRP A 208 1.54 10.23 19.79
CA TRP A 208 0.86 10.23 21.08
C TRP A 208 -0.65 10.10 20.86
N LEU A 209 -1.25 9.03 21.36
CA LEU A 209 -2.70 8.84 21.42
C LEU A 209 -3.22 9.30 22.79
N LEU A 210 -4.31 10.06 22.79
CA LEU A 210 -4.82 10.75 23.96
C LEU A 210 -6.33 10.50 24.11
N SER A 211 -6.74 10.26 25.34
CA SER A 211 -8.14 10.30 25.76
C SER A 211 -8.64 11.74 25.82
N ASP A 212 -9.95 11.91 25.78
CA ASP A 212 -10.57 13.25 25.85
C ASP A 212 -10.20 13.99 27.14
N ARG A 213 -10.00 13.24 28.24
CA ARG A 213 -9.52 13.77 29.52
C ARG A 213 -8.09 14.30 29.44
N ALA A 214 -7.20 13.58 28.75
CA ALA A 214 -5.82 14.04 28.57
C ALA A 214 -5.77 15.31 27.70
N VAL A 215 -6.58 15.36 26.64
CA VAL A 215 -6.71 16.55 25.78
C VAL A 215 -7.26 17.75 26.56
N GLU A 216 -8.29 17.56 27.38
CA GLU A 216 -8.85 18.61 28.23
C GLU A 216 -7.80 19.23 29.16
N LEU A 217 -6.94 18.40 29.77
CA LEU A 217 -5.87 18.90 30.64
C LEU A 217 -4.83 19.71 29.85
N ILE A 218 -4.47 19.29 28.64
CA ILE A 218 -3.59 20.07 27.75
C ILE A 218 -4.24 21.42 27.43
N MET A 219 -5.52 21.43 27.06
CA MET A 219 -6.29 22.65 26.77
C MET A 219 -6.36 23.58 27.98
N LYS A 220 -6.59 23.03 29.17
CA LYS A 220 -6.65 23.78 30.43
C LYS A 220 -5.30 24.42 30.80
N ARG A 221 -4.19 23.70 30.65
CA ARG A 221 -2.84 24.22 30.99
C ARG A 221 -2.29 25.20 29.97
N SER A 222 -2.74 25.09 28.72
CA SER A 222 -2.37 26.00 27.64
C SER A 222 -3.34 27.15 27.42
N THR A 223 -4.32 27.36 28.32
CA THR A 223 -5.25 28.49 28.26
C THR A 223 -5.13 29.35 29.51
N GLN A 224 -4.92 30.65 29.34
CA GLN A 224 -4.91 31.62 30.43
C GLN A 224 -5.76 32.84 30.04
N ASN A 225 -6.69 33.24 30.90
CA ASN A 225 -7.62 34.35 30.65
C ASN A 225 -8.42 34.25 29.33
N GLY A 226 -8.68 33.02 28.87
CA GLY A 226 -9.38 32.77 27.60
C GLY A 226 -8.49 32.85 26.34
N GLU A 227 -7.19 33.11 26.48
CA GLU A 227 -6.22 33.07 25.38
C GLU A 227 -5.32 31.84 25.48
N THR A 228 -4.92 31.29 24.32
CA THR A 228 -3.94 30.21 24.24
C THR A 228 -2.54 30.76 24.54
N VAL A 229 -1.84 30.14 25.49
CA VAL A 229 -0.48 30.50 25.93
C VAL A 229 0.54 29.42 25.53
N PHE A 230 1.83 29.75 25.65
CA PHE A 230 2.90 28.78 25.41
C PHE A 230 2.80 27.61 26.40
N TYR A 231 2.70 26.41 25.86
CA TYR A 231 2.77 25.17 26.62
C TYR A 231 3.38 24.09 25.74
N ASP A 232 4.48 23.49 26.16
CA ASP A 232 5.18 22.48 25.36
C ASP A 232 5.02 21.06 25.91
N MET A 233 4.57 20.14 25.07
CA MET A 233 4.33 18.75 25.43
C MET A 233 5.61 18.05 25.90
N TYR A 234 6.75 18.33 25.27
CA TYR A 234 7.99 17.59 25.55
C TYR A 234 8.72 18.08 26.81
N SER A 235 8.60 19.36 27.15
CA SER A 235 9.27 19.95 28.32
C SER A 235 8.37 20.16 29.53
N GLU A 236 7.04 20.15 29.35
CA GLU A 236 6.09 20.41 30.44
C GLU A 236 5.15 19.21 30.70
N PHE A 237 4.35 18.80 29.71
CA PHE A 237 3.35 17.75 29.89
C PHE A 237 4.00 16.37 30.08
N GLY A 238 4.89 15.96 29.19
CA GLY A 238 5.58 14.67 29.22
C GLY A 238 6.34 14.40 30.52
N PRO A 239 7.16 15.34 31.02
CA PRO A 239 7.81 15.20 32.33
C PRO A 239 6.85 15.12 33.53
N ALA A 240 5.58 15.55 33.38
CA ALA A 240 4.54 15.39 34.39
C ALA A 240 3.77 14.05 34.27
N LEU A 241 4.07 13.21 33.26
CA LEU A 241 3.48 11.90 33.08
C LEU A 241 4.30 10.79 33.77
N GLY A 242 3.61 9.68 34.07
CA GLY A 242 4.22 8.46 34.60
C GLY A 242 4.06 8.27 36.10
N ALA A 243 4.51 7.13 36.61
CA ALA A 243 4.41 6.76 38.02
C ALA A 243 5.30 7.59 38.96
N HIS A 244 6.42 8.10 38.45
CA HIS A 244 7.42 8.89 39.19
C HIS A 244 7.79 10.17 38.43
N PRO A 245 6.82 11.07 38.21
CA PRO A 245 6.97 12.19 37.29
C PRO A 245 8.07 13.16 37.75
N GLN A 246 8.79 13.75 36.79
CA GLN A 246 9.84 14.74 37.04
C GLN A 246 9.26 16.12 37.38
N ARG A 247 8.00 16.37 37.00
CA ARG A 247 7.24 17.58 37.33
C ARG A 247 5.95 17.24 38.05
N THR A 248 5.58 18.09 39.01
CA THR A 248 4.35 17.93 39.78
C THR A 248 3.20 18.68 39.12
N ASP A 249 2.14 17.96 38.77
CA ASP A 249 0.84 18.47 38.35
C ASP A 249 -0.22 17.43 38.73
N GLU A 250 -0.95 17.66 39.82
CA GLU A 250 -1.82 16.64 40.42
C GLU A 250 -2.87 16.06 39.47
N GLU A 251 -3.36 16.83 38.49
CA GLU A 251 -4.36 16.35 37.53
C GLU A 251 -3.71 15.51 36.43
N VAL A 252 -2.57 15.95 35.91
CA VAL A 252 -1.82 15.25 34.86
C VAL A 252 -1.16 13.98 35.42
N ASN A 253 -0.64 14.01 36.64
CA ASN A 253 -0.02 12.87 37.31
C ASN A 253 -1.02 11.71 37.54
N ARG A 254 -2.34 11.97 37.51
CA ARG A 254 -3.39 10.94 37.63
C ARG A 254 -3.74 10.25 36.31
N LEU A 255 -3.21 10.72 35.17
CA LEU A 255 -3.43 10.07 33.88
C LEU A 255 -2.72 8.73 33.84
N SER A 256 -3.43 7.70 33.36
CA SER A 256 -2.82 6.41 33.07
C SER A 256 -2.03 6.49 31.77
N VAL A 257 -0.78 6.00 31.79
CA VAL A 257 0.13 6.11 30.65
C VAL A 257 0.69 4.75 30.27
N ALA A 258 0.49 4.37 29.01
CA ALA A 258 1.05 3.16 28.42
C ALA A 258 2.09 3.52 27.35
N ILE A 259 3.16 2.72 27.27
CA ILE A 259 4.21 2.86 26.27
C ILE A 259 4.19 1.65 25.35
N LEU A 260 4.12 1.91 24.04
CA LEU A 260 4.10 0.86 23.02
C LEU A 260 5.35 0.96 22.13
N PRO A 261 6.22 -0.05 22.09
CA PRO A 261 7.33 -0.05 21.15
C PRO A 261 6.82 -0.24 19.72
N LEU A 262 7.39 0.47 18.76
CA LEU A 262 7.10 0.24 17.35
C LEU A 262 7.90 -0.99 16.86
N PRO A 263 7.22 -2.09 16.43
CA PRO A 263 7.92 -3.32 16.04
C PRO A 263 8.76 -3.14 14.79
N GLU A 264 10.08 -3.41 14.90
CA GLU A 264 11.06 -3.15 13.83
C GLU A 264 10.86 -1.75 13.22
N GLY A 265 10.58 -0.78 14.09
CA GLY A 265 10.30 0.58 13.69
C GLY A 265 11.51 1.25 13.04
N GLU A 266 11.26 2.00 11.97
CA GLU A 266 12.26 2.86 11.36
C GLU A 266 11.86 4.31 11.57
N PHE A 267 12.86 5.15 11.88
CA PHE A 267 12.68 6.55 12.20
C PHE A 267 13.56 7.40 11.28
N TYR A 268 12.94 8.29 10.51
CA TYR A 268 13.61 9.14 9.54
C TYR A 268 13.22 10.60 9.76
N HIS A 269 14.18 11.43 10.10
CA HIS A 269 13.96 12.85 10.39
C HIS A 269 14.12 13.69 9.11
N TYR A 270 13.24 14.67 8.90
CA TYR A 270 13.24 15.59 7.75
C TYR A 270 13.34 17.06 8.20
N GLY A 271 13.86 17.30 9.40
CA GLY A 271 13.89 18.63 10.01
C GLY A 271 15.00 19.56 9.54
N THR A 272 16.03 19.06 8.86
CA THR A 272 17.18 19.83 8.34
C THR A 272 17.57 19.36 6.94
N SER A 273 18.31 20.20 6.20
CA SER A 273 18.86 19.89 4.87
C SER A 273 19.61 18.55 4.82
N ARG A 274 20.49 18.32 5.81
CA ARG A 274 21.28 17.08 5.91
C ARG A 274 20.39 15.87 6.15
N GLU A 275 19.50 15.98 7.13
CA GLU A 275 18.63 14.87 7.53
C GLU A 275 17.69 14.46 6.39
N MET A 276 17.13 15.42 5.64
CA MET A 276 16.29 15.12 4.47
C MET A 276 17.02 14.21 3.46
N ILE A 277 18.27 14.54 3.12
CA ILE A 277 19.08 13.75 2.18
C ILE A 277 19.50 12.41 2.79
N SER A 278 20.02 12.40 4.02
CA SER A 278 20.48 11.16 4.65
C SER A 278 19.35 10.18 4.95
N SER A 279 18.18 10.68 5.36
CA SER A 279 16.97 9.90 5.59
C SER A 279 16.47 9.29 4.28
N THR A 280 16.36 10.09 3.21
CA THR A 280 15.94 9.59 1.91
C THR A 280 16.93 8.57 1.35
N LEU A 281 18.24 8.78 1.55
CA LEU A 281 19.28 7.82 1.17
C LEU A 281 19.17 6.50 1.92
N ALA A 282 18.93 6.56 3.24
CA ALA A 282 18.75 5.38 4.07
C ALA A 282 17.53 4.56 3.61
N VAL A 283 16.40 5.25 3.35
CA VAL A 283 15.17 4.59 2.85
C VAL A 283 15.39 3.99 1.46
N GLN A 284 16.04 4.70 0.54
CA GLN A 284 16.31 4.20 -0.83
C GLN A 284 17.24 2.99 -0.84
N ASN A 285 18.24 2.98 0.04
CA ASN A 285 19.22 1.90 0.15
C ASN A 285 18.81 0.79 1.12
N ARG A 286 17.54 0.78 1.59
CA ARG A 286 17.01 -0.32 2.38
C ARG A 286 17.20 -1.64 1.65
N VAL A 287 17.71 -2.63 2.38
CA VAL A 287 17.91 -3.99 1.90
C VAL A 287 16.70 -4.81 2.31
N MET A 288 15.79 -5.06 1.37
CA MET A 288 14.62 -5.92 1.61
C MET A 288 15.00 -7.42 1.55
N ASP A 289 15.89 -7.79 0.63
CA ASP A 289 16.48 -9.14 0.55
C ASP A 289 17.97 -9.06 0.12
N GLN A 290 18.87 -9.50 0.98
CA GLN A 290 20.32 -9.52 0.70
C GLN A 290 20.69 -10.43 -0.48
N ARG A 291 19.88 -11.47 -0.76
CA ARG A 291 20.09 -12.40 -1.86
C ARG A 291 19.85 -11.73 -3.20
N GLU A 292 18.84 -10.86 -3.30
CA GLU A 292 18.54 -10.12 -4.52
C GLU A 292 19.63 -9.12 -4.89
N ILE A 293 20.25 -8.45 -3.91
CA ILE A 293 21.36 -7.52 -4.15
C ILE A 293 22.55 -8.26 -4.78
N THR A 294 22.86 -9.45 -4.27
CA THR A 294 23.99 -10.27 -4.72
C THR A 294 23.74 -10.86 -6.12
N LEU A 295 22.49 -11.28 -6.39
CA LEU A 295 22.08 -11.84 -7.69
C LEU A 295 22.00 -10.77 -8.80
N HIS A 296 21.51 -9.57 -8.48
CA HIS A 296 21.23 -8.51 -9.48
C HIS A 296 22.32 -7.43 -9.59
N LYS A 297 23.41 -7.53 -8.81
CA LYS A 297 24.50 -6.54 -8.77
C LYS A 297 24.00 -5.10 -8.59
N VAL A 298 22.96 -4.91 -7.77
CA VAL A 298 22.32 -3.61 -7.59
C VAL A 298 23.29 -2.64 -6.92
N LYS A 299 23.69 -1.59 -7.64
CA LYS A 299 24.54 -0.53 -7.06
C LYS A 299 23.74 0.24 -6.00
N PRO A 300 24.37 0.66 -4.88
CA PRO A 300 23.74 1.59 -3.95
C PRO A 300 23.31 2.86 -4.66
N HIS A 301 22.12 3.37 -4.32
CA HIS A 301 21.66 4.66 -4.79
C HIS A 301 22.59 5.75 -4.25
N PRO A 302 23.06 6.69 -5.09
CA PRO A 302 23.89 7.79 -4.63
C PRO A 302 23.09 8.77 -3.77
N ALA A 303 23.76 9.60 -2.96
CA ALA A 303 23.15 10.72 -2.24
C ALA A 303 22.82 11.89 -3.18
N MET A 304 22.19 11.61 -4.32
CA MET A 304 21.83 12.59 -5.36
C MET A 304 20.39 12.34 -5.77
N PHE A 305 19.53 13.31 -5.52
CA PHE A 305 18.08 13.21 -5.76
C PHE A 305 17.62 14.33 -6.69
N THR A 306 16.86 13.95 -7.71
CA THR A 306 16.33 14.87 -8.72
C THR A 306 14.85 14.61 -8.90
N GLN A 307 14.00 15.61 -8.70
CA GLN A 307 12.55 15.44 -8.78
C GLN A 307 11.88 16.69 -9.35
N ASN A 308 10.91 16.53 -10.26
CA ASN A 308 10.23 17.67 -10.89
C ASN A 308 11.26 18.68 -11.45
N ALA A 309 12.29 18.18 -12.12
CA ALA A 309 13.44 18.98 -12.51
C ALA A 309 13.89 18.65 -13.93
N ASP A 310 14.48 19.63 -14.61
CA ASP A 310 15.13 19.46 -15.91
C ASP A 310 16.60 19.86 -15.78
N ILE A 311 17.49 18.89 -15.97
CA ILE A 311 18.93 19.05 -15.73
C ILE A 311 19.67 18.77 -17.04
N LYS A 312 20.39 19.77 -17.54
CA LYS A 312 21.15 19.66 -18.80
C LYS A 312 22.63 19.30 -18.61
N ILE A 313 23.09 19.27 -17.37
CA ILE A 313 24.46 18.86 -17.02
C ILE A 313 24.53 17.39 -16.59
N GLU A 314 25.69 16.77 -16.77
CA GLU A 314 25.96 15.42 -16.27
C GLU A 314 26.33 15.46 -14.77
N LEU A 315 25.59 14.72 -13.94
CA LEU A 315 25.89 14.57 -12.52
C LEU A 315 26.94 13.48 -12.29
N LYS A 316 28.01 13.82 -11.56
CA LYS A 316 29.15 12.93 -11.28
C LYS A 316 29.20 12.57 -9.80
N PRO A 317 29.95 11.53 -9.37
CA PRO A 317 30.07 11.17 -7.95
C PRO A 317 30.54 12.32 -7.03
N GLY A 318 31.27 13.29 -7.57
CA GLY A 318 31.67 14.52 -6.85
C GLY A 318 30.52 15.48 -6.52
N ASN A 319 29.31 15.25 -7.06
CA ASN A 319 28.09 15.99 -6.76
C ASN A 319 27.27 15.38 -5.61
N SER A 320 27.91 14.64 -4.70
CA SER A 320 27.21 13.95 -3.61
C SER A 320 26.45 14.90 -2.68
N GLU A 321 25.46 14.37 -1.97
CA GLU A 321 24.58 15.15 -1.08
C GLU A 321 23.86 16.29 -1.83
N LEU A 322 23.35 15.98 -3.02
CA LEU A 322 22.65 16.90 -3.90
C LEU A 322 21.15 16.62 -3.91
N TRP A 323 20.37 17.68 -3.79
CA TRP A 323 18.92 17.66 -3.95
C TRP A 323 18.48 18.72 -4.95
N VAL A 324 17.96 18.32 -6.10
CA VAL A 324 17.42 19.23 -7.11
C VAL A 324 15.93 18.98 -7.25
N GLU A 325 15.13 19.98 -6.93
CA GLU A 325 13.67 19.87 -6.99
C GLU A 325 13.01 21.11 -7.58
N ASN A 326 11.96 20.93 -8.37
CA ASN A 326 11.19 22.03 -8.98
C ASN A 326 12.09 23.07 -9.67
N SER A 327 13.09 22.60 -10.42
CA SER A 327 14.20 23.44 -10.87
C SER A 327 14.67 23.09 -12.27
N PHE A 328 15.07 24.12 -13.02
CA PHE A 328 15.80 24.00 -14.27
C PHE A 328 17.29 24.30 -14.07
N ILE A 329 18.15 23.36 -14.48
CA ILE A 329 19.61 23.51 -14.45
C ILE A 329 20.14 23.47 -15.89
N GLY A 330 20.53 24.63 -16.41
CA GLY A 330 21.03 24.80 -17.77
C GLY A 330 22.48 24.33 -17.95
N ASN A 331 22.94 24.28 -19.20
CA ASN A 331 24.31 23.84 -19.56
C ASN A 331 25.42 24.72 -18.96
N GLY A 332 25.12 25.99 -18.63
CA GLY A 332 26.08 26.93 -18.07
C GLY A 332 26.36 26.75 -16.57
N TRP A 333 25.71 25.80 -15.90
CA TRP A 333 25.85 25.58 -14.47
C TRP A 333 27.04 24.68 -14.11
N LYS A 334 27.66 24.96 -12.97
CA LYS A 334 28.59 24.05 -12.29
C LYS A 334 28.12 23.81 -10.87
N LEU A 335 27.87 22.55 -10.54
CA LEU A 335 27.45 22.16 -9.19
C LEU A 335 28.59 21.46 -8.46
N SER A 336 28.74 21.76 -7.17
CA SER A 336 29.60 21.02 -6.25
C SER A 336 28.78 19.96 -5.48
N HIS A 337 29.12 19.70 -4.22
CA HIS A 337 28.44 18.78 -3.30
C HIS A 337 27.76 19.54 -2.15
N ARG A 338 26.84 18.87 -1.44
CA ARG A 338 26.06 19.44 -0.32
C ARG A 338 25.25 20.67 -0.73
N SER A 339 24.35 20.48 -1.68
CA SER A 339 23.54 21.56 -2.25
C SER A 339 22.09 21.13 -2.37
N ILE A 340 21.19 22.06 -2.03
CA ILE A 340 19.76 21.96 -2.29
C ILE A 340 19.41 23.07 -3.28
N ILE A 341 18.78 22.70 -4.39
CA ILE A 341 18.38 23.62 -5.46
C ILE A 341 16.87 23.49 -5.64
N THR A 342 16.14 24.56 -5.32
CA THR A 342 14.67 24.57 -5.33
C THR A 342 14.11 25.79 -6.06
N GLY A 343 13.03 25.57 -6.82
CA GLY A 343 12.21 26.64 -7.41
C GLY A 343 12.84 27.39 -8.58
N VAL A 344 13.99 26.96 -9.09
CA VAL A 344 14.71 27.66 -10.16
C VAL A 344 13.92 27.60 -11.50
N PRO A 345 13.46 28.74 -12.04
CA PRO A 345 12.72 28.76 -13.31
C PRO A 345 13.63 28.45 -14.51
N VAL A 346 13.03 28.15 -15.67
CA VAL A 346 13.79 27.92 -16.92
C VAL A 346 14.68 29.12 -17.23
N ASN A 347 15.96 28.88 -17.48
CA ASN A 347 16.98 29.92 -17.60
C ASN A 347 18.14 29.52 -18.53
N ASP A 348 19.01 30.49 -18.83
CA ASP A 348 20.31 30.25 -19.48
C ASP A 348 21.45 30.88 -18.66
N TRP A 349 21.45 30.62 -17.35
CA TRP A 349 22.42 31.22 -16.44
C TRP A 349 23.80 30.54 -16.52
N LYS A 350 24.84 31.32 -16.26
CA LYS A 350 26.20 30.85 -15.98
C LYS A 350 26.48 31.00 -14.49
N LEU A 351 26.18 29.96 -13.72
CA LEU A 351 26.26 29.98 -12.26
C LEU A 351 27.09 28.81 -11.75
N GLU A 352 28.11 29.11 -10.96
CA GLU A 352 28.85 28.12 -10.17
C GLU A 352 28.22 28.06 -8.77
N VAL A 353 27.88 26.87 -8.27
CA VAL A 353 27.35 26.69 -6.92
C VAL A 353 28.43 26.01 -6.08
N PRO A 354 29.07 26.74 -5.14
CA PRO A 354 30.13 26.20 -4.29
C PRO A 354 29.63 25.07 -3.37
N ALA A 355 30.59 24.34 -2.79
CA ALA A 355 30.28 23.27 -1.84
C ALA A 355 29.56 23.83 -0.61
N GLY A 356 28.47 23.18 -0.20
CA GLY A 356 27.72 23.61 0.98
C GLY A 356 26.80 24.82 0.74
N VAL A 357 26.66 25.31 -0.49
CA VAL A 357 25.72 26.37 -0.85
C VAL A 357 24.46 25.79 -1.49
N CYS A 358 23.32 26.33 -1.10
CA CYS A 358 21.99 25.99 -1.59
C CYS A 358 21.35 27.21 -2.27
N ILE A 359 20.52 26.97 -3.27
CA ILE A 359 19.80 27.98 -4.03
C ILE A 359 18.32 27.71 -3.90
N ASP A 360 17.56 28.70 -3.45
CA ASP A 360 16.11 28.66 -3.40
C ASP A 360 15.52 29.90 -4.07
N VAL A 361 14.64 29.68 -5.04
CA VAL A 361 13.94 30.75 -5.76
C VAL A 361 12.45 30.61 -5.49
N VAL A 362 11.87 31.64 -4.87
CA VAL A 362 10.48 31.59 -4.41
C VAL A 362 9.64 32.60 -5.18
N PRO A 363 8.56 32.19 -5.87
CA PRO A 363 7.68 33.12 -6.56
C PRO A 363 6.91 33.99 -5.55
N LEU A 364 6.79 35.27 -5.87
CA LEU A 364 6.09 36.28 -5.07
C LEU A 364 5.08 37.02 -5.94
N GLY A 365 3.84 37.17 -5.46
CA GLY A 365 2.76 37.77 -6.25
C GLY A 365 2.57 37.06 -7.59
N GLU A 366 2.18 37.80 -8.63
CA GLU A 366 1.87 37.25 -9.95
C GLU A 366 3.11 37.08 -10.86
N THR A 367 4.11 37.95 -10.73
CA THR A 367 5.27 37.98 -11.65
C THR A 367 6.60 37.78 -10.94
N ASP A 368 6.76 38.34 -9.75
CA ASP A 368 8.07 38.50 -9.12
C ASP A 368 8.61 37.19 -8.53
N TYR A 369 9.90 37.20 -8.22
CA TYR A 369 10.64 36.11 -7.57
C TYR A 369 11.52 36.65 -6.45
N VAL A 370 11.85 35.80 -5.49
CA VAL A 370 12.80 36.12 -4.42
C VAL A 370 13.98 35.17 -4.52
N ALA A 371 15.19 35.73 -4.59
CA ALA A 371 16.43 34.95 -4.59
C ALA A 371 16.89 34.71 -3.13
N ARG A 372 16.88 33.44 -2.70
CA ARG A 372 17.33 33.02 -1.37
C ARG A 372 18.47 32.00 -1.47
N PRO A 373 19.72 32.45 -1.61
CA PRO A 373 20.86 31.56 -1.39
C PRO A 373 21.11 31.39 0.11
N TYR A 374 21.48 30.18 0.52
CA TYR A 374 21.76 29.84 1.92
C TYR A 374 22.76 28.69 2.06
N GLY A 375 23.38 28.54 3.23
CA GLY A 375 24.31 27.46 3.51
C GLY A 375 23.59 26.18 3.93
N PHE A 376 24.12 25.03 3.50
CA PHE A 376 23.56 23.70 3.73
C PHE A 376 23.34 23.36 5.21
N ASN A 377 24.15 23.92 6.12
CA ASN A 377 24.04 23.73 7.57
C ASN A 377 23.71 25.04 8.32
N ASP A 378 23.29 26.11 7.63
CA ASP A 378 22.99 27.38 8.29
C ASP A 378 21.80 27.23 9.25
N ALA A 379 21.94 27.77 10.46
CA ALA A 379 20.92 27.66 11.50
C ALA A 379 19.80 28.70 11.38
N PHE A 380 20.00 29.77 10.59
CA PHE A 380 19.10 30.94 10.50
C PHE A 380 18.73 31.47 11.90
N LYS A 381 19.76 31.65 12.74
CA LYS A 381 19.61 32.14 14.10
C LYS A 381 20.81 33.00 14.48
N GLY A 382 20.53 34.14 15.11
CA GLY A 382 21.55 35.04 15.68
C GLY A 382 21.73 36.33 14.88
N SER A 383 22.39 37.30 15.49
CA SER A 383 22.59 38.63 14.90
C SER A 383 23.63 38.61 13.78
N LEU A 384 23.41 39.44 12.75
CA LEU A 384 24.36 39.67 11.65
C LEU A 384 25.67 40.37 12.11
N THR A 385 25.73 40.82 13.36
CA THR A 385 26.94 41.40 13.97
C THR A 385 27.81 40.37 14.70
N ASP A 386 27.33 39.13 14.83
CA ASP A 386 28.01 38.06 15.56
C ASP A 386 28.79 37.16 14.60
N ASP A 387 30.11 37.07 14.77
CA ASP A 387 31.01 36.25 13.95
C ASP A 387 30.72 34.74 14.03
N THR A 388 29.94 34.29 15.03
CA THR A 388 29.54 32.88 15.16
C THR A 388 28.36 32.50 14.27
N VAL A 389 27.66 33.49 13.69
CA VAL A 389 26.50 33.25 12.83
C VAL A 389 26.96 32.93 11.41
N SER A 390 26.59 31.74 10.91
CA SER A 390 26.91 31.29 9.57
C SER A 390 25.87 31.75 8.54
N TYR A 391 26.33 32.30 7.42
CA TYR A 391 25.57 32.53 6.20
C TYR A 391 26.37 32.03 4.99
N LEU A 392 25.77 31.14 4.19
CA LEU A 392 26.43 30.44 3.07
C LEU A 392 27.62 29.58 3.53
N GLY A 393 27.53 29.02 4.75
CA GLY A 393 28.56 28.13 5.30
C GLY A 393 29.82 28.82 5.82
N ARG A 394 29.81 30.16 5.94
CA ARG A 394 30.91 30.98 6.48
C ARG A 394 30.35 32.08 7.40
N PRO A 395 31.19 32.75 8.22
CA PRO A 395 30.73 33.85 9.07
C PRO A 395 29.99 34.93 8.26
N VAL A 396 28.82 35.35 8.74
CA VAL A 396 27.98 36.34 8.06
C VAL A 396 28.68 37.70 7.95
N THR A 397 29.51 38.04 8.93
CA THR A 397 30.34 39.25 8.98
C THR A 397 31.37 39.28 7.85
N GLU A 398 32.01 38.15 7.53
CA GLU A 398 32.90 38.01 6.38
C GLU A 398 32.14 38.21 5.06
N TRP A 399 30.95 37.60 4.92
CA TRP A 399 30.14 37.75 3.71
C TRP A 399 29.71 39.22 3.48
N LEU A 400 29.35 39.94 4.54
CA LEU A 400 29.02 41.37 4.50
C LEU A 400 30.24 42.23 4.15
N ALA A 401 31.38 41.97 4.79
CA ALA A 401 32.61 42.72 4.58
C ALA A 401 33.11 42.63 3.12
N GLU A 402 33.13 41.44 2.54
CA GLU A 402 33.51 41.24 1.12
C GLU A 402 32.62 42.03 0.14
N ARG A 403 31.37 42.28 0.51
CA ARG A 403 30.38 42.98 -0.31
C ARG A 403 30.24 44.46 0.06
N ASN A 404 31.09 44.97 0.96
CA ASN A 404 31.06 46.33 1.48
C ASN A 404 29.69 46.72 2.06
N LEU A 405 29.08 45.81 2.83
CA LEU A 405 27.81 46.02 3.53
C LEU A 405 28.05 46.12 5.04
N GLN A 406 27.24 46.92 5.73
CA GLN A 406 27.23 47.00 7.19
C GLN A 406 25.96 46.34 7.73
N ALA A 407 26.08 45.54 8.78
CA ALA A 407 24.93 44.88 9.41
C ALA A 407 23.90 45.89 9.95
N THR A 408 24.33 47.08 10.37
CA THR A 408 23.46 48.15 10.88
C THR A 408 22.50 48.71 9.83
N ASP A 409 22.84 48.57 8.55
CA ASP A 409 22.03 49.07 7.44
C ASP A 409 20.96 48.06 7.00
N ILE A 410 20.96 46.86 7.59
CA ILE A 410 20.04 45.79 7.28
C ILE A 410 18.93 45.76 8.33
N GLU A 411 17.70 45.97 7.87
CA GLU A 411 16.51 45.84 8.71
C GLU A 411 16.37 44.41 9.24
N GLY A 412 16.14 44.25 10.54
CA GLY A 412 16.00 42.94 11.19
C GLY A 412 17.33 42.23 11.50
N ALA A 413 18.48 42.91 11.42
CA ALA A 413 19.82 42.34 11.65
C ALA A 413 20.08 41.68 13.03
N ASN A 414 19.12 41.68 13.95
CA ASN A 414 19.22 40.99 15.24
C ASN A 414 19.02 39.47 15.12
N ASP A 415 18.40 38.99 14.04
CA ASP A 415 18.24 37.55 13.76
C ASP A 415 18.30 37.30 12.24
N LEU A 416 19.16 36.39 11.78
CA LEU A 416 19.30 36.08 10.34
C LEU A 416 17.98 35.70 9.66
N GLN A 417 17.07 35.07 10.40
CA GLN A 417 15.73 34.74 9.92
C GLN A 417 14.87 35.99 9.61
N ALA A 418 15.02 37.05 10.41
CA ALA A 418 14.27 38.30 10.31
C ALA A 418 14.99 39.37 9.46
N ALA A 419 16.26 39.15 9.12
CA ALA A 419 17.06 40.09 8.34
C ALA A 419 16.58 40.18 6.89
N ARG A 420 16.28 41.40 6.42
CA ARG A 420 15.85 41.66 5.05
C ARG A 420 17.04 41.72 4.09
N ILE A 421 17.51 40.54 3.68
CA ILE A 421 18.68 40.39 2.79
C ILE A 421 18.37 39.74 1.45
N PHE A 422 17.15 39.23 1.25
CA PHE A 422 16.76 38.49 0.05
C PHE A 422 16.06 39.42 -0.95
N PRO A 423 16.66 39.70 -2.12
CA PRO A 423 16.11 40.66 -3.08
C PRO A 423 14.89 40.08 -3.82
N VAL A 424 13.89 40.94 -4.03
CA VAL A 424 12.79 40.70 -4.97
C VAL A 424 13.26 41.08 -6.38
N CYS A 425 13.17 40.14 -7.30
CA CYS A 425 13.53 40.29 -8.71
C CYS A 425 12.28 40.22 -9.58
N HIS A 426 12.23 41.05 -10.62
CA HIS A 426 11.09 41.15 -11.53
C HIS A 426 11.27 40.28 -12.78
N THR A 427 12.50 39.85 -13.08
CA THR A 427 12.83 39.01 -14.24
C THR A 427 13.73 37.82 -13.88
N VAL A 428 13.73 36.81 -14.74
CA VAL A 428 14.59 35.61 -14.59
C VAL A 428 16.06 35.97 -14.82
N GLU A 429 16.33 36.96 -15.65
CA GLU A 429 17.67 37.48 -15.91
C GLU A 429 18.24 38.20 -14.67
N GLU A 430 17.42 39.01 -13.98
CA GLU A 430 17.81 39.65 -12.72
C GLU A 430 18.16 38.61 -11.64
N LEU A 431 17.38 37.53 -11.52
CA LEU A 431 17.66 36.43 -10.60
C LEU A 431 19.07 35.85 -10.83
N GLY A 432 19.42 35.55 -12.09
CA GLY A 432 20.72 34.98 -12.42
C GLY A 432 21.89 35.90 -12.03
N LYS A 433 21.77 37.20 -12.35
CA LYS A 433 22.80 38.21 -12.03
C LYS A 433 22.93 38.42 -10.52
N VAL A 434 21.81 38.55 -9.81
CA VAL A 434 21.88 38.78 -8.36
C VAL A 434 22.38 37.55 -7.61
N LEU A 435 22.01 36.33 -8.04
CA LEU A 435 22.53 35.09 -7.45
C LEU A 435 24.04 34.96 -7.70
N GLN A 436 24.52 35.30 -8.89
CA GLN A 436 25.95 35.31 -9.20
C GLN A 436 26.71 36.24 -8.24
N TRP A 437 26.19 37.43 -7.96
CA TRP A 437 26.79 38.35 -6.99
C TRP A 437 26.68 37.88 -5.54
N MET A 438 25.53 37.33 -5.13
CA MET A 438 25.33 36.86 -3.75
C MET A 438 26.19 35.63 -3.42
N VAL A 439 26.47 34.77 -4.39
CA VAL A 439 27.13 33.47 -4.19
C VAL A 439 28.60 33.47 -4.63
N ASN A 440 28.93 34.01 -5.79
CA ASN A 440 30.24 33.81 -6.42
C ASN A 440 31.13 35.05 -6.43
N ASP A 441 30.64 36.14 -7.01
CA ASP A 441 31.48 37.29 -7.37
C ASP A 441 30.98 38.57 -6.69
N ALA A 442 31.59 38.92 -5.57
CA ALA A 442 31.30 40.16 -4.85
C ALA A 442 31.62 41.43 -5.66
N THR A 443 32.41 41.31 -6.75
CA THR A 443 32.79 42.40 -7.65
C THR A 443 31.85 42.60 -8.83
N ASP A 444 30.86 41.71 -9.04
CA ASP A 444 29.86 41.85 -10.10
C ASP A 444 29.01 43.12 -9.88
N ALA A 445 29.27 44.13 -10.71
CA ALA A 445 28.63 45.44 -10.63
C ALA A 445 27.13 45.40 -10.94
N GLU A 446 26.70 44.53 -11.87
CA GLU A 446 25.29 44.44 -12.26
C GLU A 446 24.47 43.75 -11.17
N GLY A 447 24.94 42.59 -10.68
CA GLY A 447 24.29 41.88 -9.58
C GLY A 447 24.26 42.72 -8.29
N ARG A 448 25.33 43.47 -8.00
CA ARG A 448 25.38 44.42 -6.88
C ARG A 448 24.31 45.50 -7.01
N ALA A 449 24.20 46.12 -8.19
CA ALA A 449 23.21 47.18 -8.42
C ALA A 449 21.79 46.66 -8.21
N ILE A 450 21.47 45.47 -8.74
CA ILE A 450 20.17 44.83 -8.53
C ILE A 450 19.90 44.62 -7.04
N TRP A 451 20.83 44.03 -6.28
CA TRP A 451 20.62 43.76 -4.86
C TRP A 451 20.42 45.05 -4.03
N GLN A 452 21.17 46.11 -4.34
CA GLN A 452 21.08 47.38 -3.62
C GLN A 452 19.71 48.04 -3.78
N TRP A 453 19.21 48.12 -5.02
CA TRP A 453 17.96 48.82 -5.34
C TRP A 453 16.70 47.97 -5.18
N ALA A 454 16.81 46.65 -5.22
CA ALA A 454 15.67 45.75 -5.03
C ALA A 454 15.06 45.92 -3.64
N ARG A 455 13.72 45.80 -3.57
CA ARG A 455 13.03 45.54 -2.30
C ARG A 455 13.56 44.23 -1.73
N LYS A 456 13.86 44.20 -0.43
CA LYS A 456 14.38 43.01 0.25
C LYS A 456 13.35 42.44 1.21
N LEU A 457 13.29 41.12 1.29
CA LEU A 457 12.47 40.37 2.24
C LEU A 457 13.36 39.56 3.19
N SER A 458 12.81 39.26 4.36
CA SER A 458 13.36 38.30 5.32
C SER A 458 12.88 36.88 5.04
N ALA A 459 13.51 35.87 5.65
CA ALA A 459 13.06 34.48 5.52
C ALA A 459 11.67 34.24 6.12
N ASP A 460 11.31 34.97 7.18
CA ASP A 460 9.95 34.98 7.74
C ASP A 460 8.92 35.54 6.76
N GLU A 461 9.24 36.67 6.10
CA GLU A 461 8.36 37.28 5.10
C GLU A 461 8.20 36.42 3.86
N ILE A 462 9.26 35.76 3.39
CA ILE A 462 9.17 34.80 2.28
C ILE A 462 8.19 33.68 2.64
N SER A 463 8.29 33.14 3.86
CA SER A 463 7.39 32.08 4.31
C SER A 463 5.94 32.56 4.47
N ALA A 464 5.72 33.83 4.78
CA ALA A 464 4.38 34.39 4.93
C ALA A 464 3.71 34.81 3.61
N TYR A 465 4.48 35.17 2.58
CA TYR A 465 3.96 35.81 1.36
C TYR A 465 4.24 35.07 0.06
N ALA A 466 4.95 33.94 0.09
CA ALA A 466 5.23 33.14 -1.11
C ALA A 466 3.95 32.71 -1.86
N ASN A 467 3.96 32.80 -3.19
CA ASN A 467 2.89 32.31 -4.03
C ASN A 467 3.05 30.80 -4.30
N LEU A 468 2.49 29.98 -3.41
CA LEU A 468 2.61 28.51 -3.49
C LEU A 468 1.88 27.89 -4.70
N ARG A 469 0.87 28.58 -5.25
CA ARG A 469 0.17 28.12 -6.46
C ARG A 469 1.08 28.18 -7.67
N ARG A 470 1.81 29.31 -7.85
CA ARG A 470 2.83 29.44 -8.90
C ARG A 470 3.95 28.43 -8.73
N LEU A 471 4.43 28.23 -7.48
CA LEU A 471 5.47 27.25 -7.18
C LEU A 471 5.02 25.83 -7.55
N THR A 472 3.77 25.48 -7.24
CA THR A 472 3.17 24.17 -7.57
C THR A 472 2.95 24.02 -9.08
N ALA A 473 2.47 25.06 -9.76
CA ALA A 473 2.29 25.03 -11.21
C ALA A 473 3.61 24.81 -11.95
N GLN A 474 4.71 25.45 -11.51
CA GLN A 474 6.05 25.19 -12.04
C GLN A 474 6.45 23.72 -11.82
N ARG A 475 6.20 23.19 -10.63
CA ARG A 475 6.51 21.79 -10.28
C ARG A 475 5.76 20.81 -11.18
N GLU A 476 4.48 21.06 -11.42
CA GLU A 476 3.65 20.28 -12.35
C GLU A 476 4.20 20.34 -13.78
N SER A 477 4.58 21.53 -14.26
CA SER A 477 5.15 21.68 -15.60
C SER A 477 6.44 20.87 -15.80
N PHE A 478 7.35 20.84 -14.81
CA PHE A 478 8.54 20.00 -14.90
C PHE A 478 8.21 18.51 -14.81
N ARG A 479 7.20 18.14 -14.02
CA ARG A 479 6.75 16.76 -13.86
C ARG A 479 6.19 16.18 -15.15
N ASP A 480 5.49 16.98 -15.95
CA ASP A 480 5.01 16.58 -17.29
C ASP A 480 6.16 16.12 -18.20
N GLY A 481 7.31 16.81 -18.12
CA GLY A 481 8.54 16.38 -18.80
C GLY A 481 9.15 15.13 -18.18
N ASN A 482 9.16 15.02 -16.85
CA ASN A 482 9.69 13.86 -16.14
C ASN A 482 8.89 12.58 -16.41
N TRP A 483 7.56 12.64 -16.54
CA TRP A 483 6.74 11.50 -16.95
C TRP A 483 7.21 10.88 -18.25
N LYS A 484 7.45 11.73 -19.27
CA LYS A 484 7.94 11.31 -20.58
C LYS A 484 9.36 10.74 -20.50
N ALA A 485 10.24 11.40 -19.75
CA ALA A 485 11.62 10.95 -19.57
C ALA A 485 11.71 9.60 -18.84
N LEU A 486 10.88 9.40 -17.81
CA LEU A 486 10.79 8.13 -17.07
C LEU A 486 10.29 7.01 -17.98
N ALA A 487 9.22 7.24 -18.74
CA ALA A 487 8.68 6.23 -19.66
C ALA A 487 9.67 5.88 -20.79
N ALA A 488 10.34 6.87 -21.37
CA ALA A 488 11.36 6.64 -22.41
C ALA A 488 12.56 5.83 -21.88
N ASN A 489 12.92 6.00 -20.60
CA ASN A 489 14.02 5.29 -19.95
C ASN A 489 13.56 4.11 -19.08
N TRP A 490 12.44 3.46 -19.44
CA TRP A 490 11.80 2.41 -18.62
C TRP A 490 12.72 1.26 -18.18
N GLN A 491 13.79 0.96 -18.93
CA GLN A 491 14.75 -0.10 -18.58
C GLN A 491 15.55 0.22 -17.32
N ARG A 492 15.73 1.50 -17.00
CA ARG A 492 16.53 1.99 -15.87
C ARG A 492 15.72 2.87 -14.92
N SER A 493 14.49 3.21 -15.27
CA SER A 493 13.58 4.02 -14.48
C SER A 493 12.57 3.16 -13.73
N VAL A 494 11.85 3.78 -12.80
CA VAL A 494 10.79 3.14 -12.01
C VAL A 494 9.41 3.18 -12.67
N PHE A 495 9.29 3.65 -13.93
CA PHE A 495 7.99 4.01 -14.54
C PHE A 495 6.91 2.92 -14.38
N TYR A 496 7.16 1.68 -14.79
CA TYR A 496 6.19 0.57 -14.68
C TYR A 496 6.05 -0.03 -13.27
N GLN A 497 6.75 0.51 -12.28
CA GLN A 497 6.58 0.19 -10.85
C GLN A 497 5.74 1.26 -10.14
N LEU A 498 5.57 2.44 -10.75
CA LEU A 498 4.72 3.50 -10.23
C LEU A 498 3.26 3.07 -10.18
N ASN A 499 2.45 3.86 -9.47
CA ASN A 499 1.01 3.86 -9.64
C ASN A 499 0.68 4.31 -11.07
N LEU A 500 0.43 3.34 -11.95
CA LEU A 500 0.10 3.57 -13.36
C LEU A 500 -1.35 4.03 -13.54
N GLN A 501 -2.22 3.83 -12.55
CA GLN A 501 -3.55 4.44 -12.53
C GLN A 501 -3.40 5.97 -12.45
N GLU A 502 -2.63 6.47 -11.48
CA GLU A 502 -2.32 7.91 -11.37
C GLU A 502 -1.59 8.41 -12.62
N ALA A 503 -0.62 7.64 -13.14
CA ALA A 503 0.07 8.03 -14.36
C ALA A 503 -0.92 8.16 -15.54
N ALA A 504 -1.85 7.23 -15.71
CA ALA A 504 -2.84 7.29 -16.80
C ALA A 504 -3.76 8.50 -16.66
N GLU A 505 -4.20 8.82 -15.44
CA GLU A 505 -4.96 10.03 -15.13
C GLU A 505 -4.18 11.30 -15.49
N GLN A 506 -2.90 11.39 -15.10
CA GLN A 506 -2.04 12.54 -15.45
C GLN A 506 -1.81 12.67 -16.96
N PHE A 507 -1.60 11.55 -17.67
CA PHE A 507 -1.42 11.58 -19.12
C PHE A 507 -2.69 12.04 -19.83
N ALA A 508 -3.87 11.59 -19.39
CA ALA A 508 -5.16 12.00 -19.95
C ALA A 508 -5.47 13.47 -19.63
N ASP A 509 -5.44 13.85 -18.34
CA ASP A 509 -5.77 15.20 -17.87
C ASP A 509 -4.88 16.29 -18.50
N ARG A 510 -3.59 15.99 -18.69
CA ARG A 510 -2.60 16.92 -19.26
C ARG A 510 -2.39 16.75 -20.76
N ASN A 511 -3.15 15.87 -21.41
CA ASN A 511 -3.01 15.54 -22.84
C ASN A 511 -1.56 15.20 -23.24
N LEU A 512 -0.86 14.40 -22.43
CA LEU A 512 0.50 13.97 -22.73
C LEU A 512 0.49 12.88 -23.80
N THR A 513 1.48 12.91 -24.70
CA THR A 513 1.68 11.87 -25.70
C THR A 513 2.02 10.54 -25.04
N LEU A 514 1.32 9.47 -25.41
CA LEU A 514 1.64 8.12 -24.96
C LEU A 514 3.08 7.74 -25.33
N PRO A 515 3.79 6.97 -24.47
CA PRO A 515 5.12 6.47 -24.79
C PRO A 515 5.13 5.58 -26.04
N GLU A 516 6.30 5.42 -26.65
CA GLU A 516 6.50 4.43 -27.71
C GLU A 516 6.17 3.01 -27.23
N GLU A 517 5.65 2.15 -28.10
CA GLU A 517 5.36 0.76 -27.73
C GLU A 517 6.64 0.02 -27.32
N LEU A 518 6.49 -0.82 -26.30
CA LEU A 518 7.61 -1.62 -25.83
C LEU A 518 8.02 -2.68 -26.87
N PRO A 519 9.32 -2.97 -27.01
CA PRO A 519 9.79 -4.03 -27.89
C PRO A 519 9.34 -5.40 -27.37
N GLN A 520 9.16 -6.37 -28.28
CA GLN A 520 8.66 -7.72 -27.96
C GLN A 520 9.55 -8.50 -26.96
N ASN A 521 10.82 -8.13 -26.83
CA ASN A 521 11.78 -8.73 -25.89
C ASN A 521 11.75 -8.11 -24.49
N ALA A 522 10.93 -7.10 -24.24
CA ALA A 522 10.75 -6.53 -22.90
C ALA A 522 10.20 -7.59 -21.94
N PRO A 523 10.47 -7.51 -20.62
CA PRO A 523 9.89 -8.45 -19.66
C PRO A 523 8.37 -8.48 -19.76
N LEU A 524 7.79 -9.69 -19.79
CA LEU A 524 6.37 -9.85 -20.08
C LEU A 524 5.44 -9.12 -19.09
N LEU A 525 5.76 -9.09 -17.79
CA LEU A 525 4.99 -8.31 -16.81
C LEU A 525 5.03 -6.80 -17.11
N THR A 526 6.15 -6.29 -17.63
CA THR A 526 6.27 -4.90 -18.06
C THR A 526 5.39 -4.63 -19.29
N GLN A 527 5.33 -5.57 -20.23
CA GLN A 527 4.43 -5.46 -21.39
C GLN A 527 2.96 -5.44 -20.97
N VAL A 528 2.57 -6.30 -20.02
CA VAL A 528 1.21 -6.34 -19.46
C VAL A 528 0.86 -5.01 -18.79
N SER A 529 1.77 -4.47 -17.97
CA SER A 529 1.60 -3.15 -17.34
C SER A 529 1.51 -2.01 -18.35
N ASP A 530 2.31 -2.03 -19.43
CA ASP A 530 2.25 -1.03 -20.51
C ASP A 530 0.93 -1.08 -21.26
N ALA A 531 0.48 -2.28 -21.66
CA ALA A 531 -0.80 -2.46 -22.32
C ALA A 531 -1.95 -1.96 -21.45
N MET A 532 -1.96 -2.28 -20.14
CA MET A 532 -3.02 -1.80 -19.25
C MET A 532 -2.95 -0.29 -18.98
N PHE A 533 -1.75 0.28 -18.84
CA PHE A 533 -1.55 1.73 -18.73
C PHE A 533 -2.09 2.47 -19.96
N ARG A 534 -1.80 1.96 -21.17
CA ARG A 534 -2.36 2.50 -22.41
C ARG A 534 -3.87 2.37 -22.44
N ALA A 535 -4.40 1.20 -22.09
CA ALA A 535 -5.85 0.96 -22.04
C ALA A 535 -6.54 2.01 -21.17
N ARG A 536 -6.04 2.21 -19.94
CA ARG A 536 -6.61 3.19 -19.00
C ARG A 536 -6.48 4.63 -19.48
N THR A 537 -5.33 5.01 -20.05
CA THR A 537 -5.11 6.37 -20.58
C THR A 537 -6.06 6.67 -21.76
N LEU A 538 -6.22 5.70 -22.66
CA LEU A 538 -7.11 5.80 -23.83
C LEU A 538 -8.58 5.87 -23.41
N GLU A 539 -8.98 5.07 -22.42
CA GLU A 539 -10.32 5.10 -21.83
C GLU A 539 -10.65 6.50 -21.27
N LEU A 540 -9.75 7.05 -20.44
CA LEU A 540 -9.91 8.39 -19.86
C LEU A 540 -9.90 9.50 -20.92
N SER A 541 -9.19 9.27 -22.03
CA SER A 541 -9.15 10.17 -23.19
C SER A 541 -10.36 10.00 -24.14
N GLY A 542 -11.35 9.18 -23.80
CA GLY A 542 -12.58 8.96 -24.58
C GLY A 542 -12.43 8.03 -25.79
N LYS A 543 -11.34 7.25 -25.89
CA LYS A 543 -11.06 6.31 -26.98
C LYS A 543 -11.37 4.86 -26.60
N ALA A 544 -12.66 4.58 -26.36
CA ALA A 544 -13.10 3.33 -25.75
C ALA A 544 -12.75 2.05 -26.54
N ASP A 545 -12.74 2.08 -27.87
CA ASP A 545 -12.47 0.89 -28.67
C ASP A 545 -10.97 0.51 -28.65
N GLU A 546 -10.08 1.49 -28.82
CA GLU A 546 -8.63 1.30 -28.67
C GLU A 546 -8.27 0.85 -27.25
N ALA A 547 -8.97 1.40 -26.24
CA ALA A 547 -8.78 1.01 -24.84
C ALA A 547 -9.10 -0.48 -24.62
N LYS A 548 -10.22 -0.98 -25.17
CA LYS A 548 -10.60 -2.40 -25.07
C LYS A 548 -9.61 -3.33 -25.75
N GLU A 549 -9.02 -2.91 -26.87
CA GLU A 549 -7.98 -3.69 -27.56
C GLU A 549 -6.73 -3.83 -26.68
N GLN A 550 -6.26 -2.74 -26.08
CA GLN A 550 -5.11 -2.76 -25.18
C GLN A 550 -5.40 -3.53 -23.88
N GLU A 551 -6.61 -3.44 -23.35
CA GLU A 551 -7.06 -4.24 -22.21
C GLU A 551 -7.01 -5.75 -22.56
N ALA A 552 -7.57 -6.14 -23.70
CA ALA A 552 -7.54 -7.51 -24.17
C ALA A 552 -6.10 -8.02 -24.41
N ARG A 553 -5.21 -7.15 -24.92
CA ARG A 553 -3.77 -7.43 -25.07
C ARG A 553 -3.11 -7.70 -23.72
N ALA A 554 -3.36 -6.87 -22.70
CA ALA A 554 -2.80 -7.06 -21.36
C ALA A 554 -3.21 -8.41 -20.73
N PHE A 555 -4.51 -8.72 -20.75
CA PHE A 555 -5.00 -10.02 -20.26
C PHE A 555 -4.50 -11.20 -21.12
N GLY A 556 -4.38 -11.01 -22.43
CA GLY A 556 -3.85 -12.01 -23.37
C GLY A 556 -2.40 -12.37 -23.09
N GLN A 557 -1.54 -11.35 -22.96
CA GLN A 557 -0.12 -11.52 -22.62
C GLN A 557 0.08 -12.17 -21.24
N MET A 558 -0.73 -11.77 -20.25
CA MET A 558 -0.71 -12.39 -18.93
C MET A 558 -1.05 -13.89 -19.01
N ARG A 559 -2.07 -14.24 -19.79
CA ARG A 559 -2.46 -15.62 -20.03
C ARG A 559 -1.34 -16.41 -20.72
N GLU A 560 -0.72 -15.86 -21.76
CA GLU A 560 0.38 -16.50 -22.48
C GLU A 560 1.56 -16.81 -21.56
N GLY A 561 1.96 -15.87 -20.70
CA GLY A 561 3.06 -16.08 -19.75
C GLY A 561 2.78 -17.15 -18.71
N LEU A 562 1.52 -17.27 -18.25
CA LEU A 562 1.11 -18.35 -17.35
C LEU A 562 1.07 -19.72 -18.07
N LEU A 563 0.78 -19.73 -19.37
CA LEU A 563 0.71 -20.96 -20.18
C LEU A 563 2.08 -21.46 -20.65
N GLU A 564 3.07 -20.59 -20.86
CA GLU A 564 4.39 -20.94 -21.39
C GLU A 564 5.07 -22.05 -20.56
N GLN A 565 4.87 -22.04 -19.24
CA GLN A 565 5.42 -23.03 -18.31
C GLN A 565 4.70 -24.38 -18.32
N ALA A 566 3.51 -24.45 -18.90
CA ALA A 566 2.62 -25.59 -18.80
C ALA A 566 2.70 -26.57 -19.97
N TYR A 567 3.50 -26.25 -20.99
CA TYR A 567 3.67 -27.07 -22.19
C TYR A 567 4.55 -28.30 -21.94
N HIS A 568 4.09 -29.18 -21.05
CA HIS A 568 4.61 -30.54 -20.95
C HIS A 568 3.70 -31.48 -21.75
N ARG A 569 4.18 -31.92 -22.90
CA ARG A 569 3.50 -32.93 -23.71
C ARG A 569 3.36 -34.25 -22.95
N GLN A 570 2.18 -34.84 -23.02
CA GLN A 570 1.78 -36.08 -22.34
C GLN A 570 1.68 -37.25 -23.33
N SER A 571 1.70 -38.48 -22.82
CA SER A 571 1.45 -39.70 -23.58
C SER A 571 0.44 -40.53 -22.77
N PRO A 572 -0.87 -40.33 -22.98
CA PRO A 572 -1.91 -41.01 -22.21
C PRO A 572 -1.88 -42.51 -22.49
N LYS A 573 -2.02 -43.34 -21.45
CA LYS A 573 -2.06 -44.81 -21.56
C LYS A 573 -3.27 -45.38 -20.83
N LEU A 574 -3.98 -46.32 -21.42
CA LEU A 574 -5.14 -46.92 -20.75
C LEU A 574 -4.68 -47.71 -19.52
N SER A 575 -5.03 -47.22 -18.32
CA SER A 575 -4.61 -47.81 -17.03
C SER A 575 -5.69 -48.67 -16.38
N VAL A 576 -6.87 -48.76 -16.99
CA VAL A 576 -8.06 -49.42 -16.41
C VAL A 576 -8.53 -50.61 -17.24
N TYR A 577 -9.17 -51.57 -16.59
CA TYR A 577 -9.86 -52.67 -17.27
C TYR A 577 -11.18 -52.22 -17.89
N SER A 578 -11.72 -53.02 -18.82
CA SER A 578 -12.92 -52.64 -19.58
C SER A 578 -14.20 -52.55 -18.75
N ASP A 579 -14.24 -53.25 -17.62
CA ASP A 579 -15.35 -53.28 -16.66
C ASP A 579 -15.17 -52.29 -15.51
N GLN A 580 -14.04 -51.57 -15.46
CA GLN A 580 -13.77 -50.59 -14.42
C GLN A 580 -14.29 -49.20 -14.76
N ILE A 581 -14.78 -48.52 -13.73
CA ILE A 581 -15.14 -47.11 -13.76
C ILE A 581 -14.23 -46.37 -12.79
N VAL A 582 -13.56 -45.32 -13.28
CA VAL A 582 -12.83 -44.36 -12.43
C VAL A 582 -13.83 -43.35 -11.91
N TRP A 583 -13.85 -43.17 -10.60
CA TRP A 583 -14.69 -42.21 -9.91
C TRP A 583 -13.83 -41.22 -9.13
N GLY A 584 -13.78 -39.98 -9.61
CA GLY A 584 -13.19 -38.83 -8.93
C GLY A 584 -14.25 -38.04 -8.17
N ARG A 585 -13.94 -37.60 -6.95
CA ARG A 585 -14.82 -36.77 -6.12
C ARG A 585 -14.04 -35.77 -5.29
N SER A 586 -14.56 -34.55 -5.16
CA SER A 586 -13.91 -33.49 -4.38
C SER A 586 -14.87 -32.70 -3.50
N PRO A 587 -14.45 -32.30 -2.29
CA PRO A 587 -15.13 -31.29 -1.48
C PRO A 587 -15.02 -29.92 -2.17
N VAL A 588 -15.86 -28.98 -1.76
CA VAL A 588 -15.72 -27.57 -2.14
C VAL A 588 -14.91 -26.81 -1.09
N ARG A 589 -14.63 -25.52 -1.33
CA ARG A 589 -13.81 -24.71 -0.41
C ARG A 589 -14.51 -23.45 0.07
N ILE A 590 -14.26 -23.11 1.33
CA ILE A 590 -14.55 -21.78 1.90
C ILE A 590 -13.22 -21.05 2.09
N ASP A 591 -13.10 -19.86 1.51
CA ASP A 591 -12.05 -18.90 1.85
C ASP A 591 -12.37 -18.20 3.17
N LEU A 592 -11.49 -18.30 4.16
CA LEU A 592 -11.62 -17.58 5.43
C LEU A 592 -10.94 -16.21 5.36
N ALA A 593 -9.70 -16.16 4.88
CA ALA A 593 -8.89 -14.94 4.84
C ALA A 593 -7.84 -14.98 3.73
N GLY A 594 -7.54 -13.80 3.17
CA GLY A 594 -6.46 -13.62 2.20
C GLY A 594 -6.83 -13.89 0.73
N GLY A 595 -8.08 -14.23 0.42
CA GLY A 595 -8.55 -14.34 -0.95
C GLY A 595 -8.18 -13.12 -1.80
N TRP A 596 -7.91 -13.32 -3.10
CA TRP A 596 -7.34 -12.35 -4.06
C TRP A 596 -5.82 -12.18 -3.99
N THR A 597 -5.18 -12.49 -2.87
CA THR A 597 -3.70 -12.46 -2.82
C THR A 597 -3.06 -13.59 -3.63
N ASP A 598 -3.84 -14.60 -4.02
CA ASP A 598 -3.45 -15.70 -4.90
C ASP A 598 -3.57 -15.36 -6.40
N THR A 599 -4.18 -14.23 -6.74
CA THR A 599 -4.48 -13.85 -8.13
C THR A 599 -3.30 -13.14 -8.79
N PRO A 600 -2.89 -13.57 -10.00
CA PRO A 600 -1.90 -12.83 -10.77
C PRO A 600 -2.44 -11.47 -11.27
N PRO A 601 -1.61 -10.41 -11.36
CA PRO A 601 -0.15 -10.41 -11.19
C PRO A 601 0.32 -10.27 -9.73
N TYR A 602 -0.57 -10.03 -8.77
CA TYR A 602 -0.18 -9.73 -7.39
C TYR A 602 0.67 -10.85 -6.78
N CYS A 603 0.21 -12.10 -6.87
CA CYS A 603 0.95 -13.26 -6.35
C CYS A 603 2.31 -13.47 -7.05
N LEU A 604 2.46 -13.06 -8.31
CA LEU A 604 3.74 -13.14 -9.02
C LEU A 604 4.75 -12.12 -8.51
N ASN A 605 4.28 -10.92 -8.13
CA ASN A 605 5.13 -9.85 -7.67
C ASN A 605 5.47 -9.98 -6.18
N GLU A 606 4.48 -10.25 -5.34
CA GLU A 606 4.63 -10.21 -3.88
C GLU A 606 4.46 -11.57 -3.22
N GLY A 607 3.94 -12.59 -3.91
CA GLY A 607 3.48 -13.84 -3.30
C GLY A 607 2.13 -13.68 -2.58
N GLY A 608 1.36 -14.75 -2.44
CA GLY A 608 0.04 -14.75 -1.82
C GLY A 608 -0.04 -15.56 -0.53
N ASN A 609 -0.98 -15.21 0.35
CA ASN A 609 -1.32 -15.98 1.55
C ASN A 609 -2.84 -16.16 1.60
N VAL A 610 -3.32 -17.40 1.60
CA VAL A 610 -4.76 -17.70 1.71
C VAL A 610 -5.00 -18.76 2.78
N ILE A 611 -5.95 -18.52 3.68
CA ILE A 611 -6.50 -19.57 4.55
C ILE A 611 -7.84 -20.00 4.01
N ASN A 612 -7.94 -21.27 3.64
CA ASN A 612 -9.19 -21.88 3.25
C ASN A 612 -9.40 -23.23 3.94
N LEU A 613 -10.64 -23.73 3.86
CA LEU A 613 -10.99 -25.06 4.32
C LEU A 613 -11.77 -25.84 3.28
N ALA A 614 -11.51 -27.14 3.21
CA ALA A 614 -12.26 -28.07 2.37
C ALA A 614 -13.52 -28.54 3.11
N ILE A 615 -14.69 -28.41 2.49
CA ILE A 615 -15.97 -28.82 3.07
C ILE A 615 -16.75 -29.77 2.18
N THR A 616 -17.42 -30.72 2.82
CA THR A 616 -18.52 -31.49 2.23
C THR A 616 -19.83 -30.75 2.46
N LEU A 617 -20.80 -30.97 1.57
CA LEU A 617 -22.16 -30.46 1.73
C LEU A 617 -23.10 -31.65 1.99
N ASN A 618 -23.87 -31.57 3.06
CA ASN A 618 -24.76 -32.64 3.52
C ASN A 618 -24.05 -34.01 3.63
N GLY A 619 -22.77 -34.00 4.06
CA GLY A 619 -21.95 -35.19 4.25
C GLY A 619 -21.37 -35.82 2.98
N GLN A 620 -21.51 -35.18 1.82
CA GLN A 620 -21.01 -35.69 0.54
C GLN A 620 -20.09 -34.68 -0.18
N PRO A 621 -19.04 -35.14 -0.88
CA PRO A 621 -18.34 -34.35 -1.87
C PRO A 621 -19.30 -34.01 -3.04
N PRO A 622 -19.61 -32.72 -3.27
CA PRO A 622 -20.66 -32.32 -4.20
C PRO A 622 -20.21 -32.33 -5.67
N LEU A 623 -18.91 -32.46 -5.94
CA LEU A 623 -18.34 -32.48 -7.29
C LEU A 623 -17.83 -33.88 -7.61
N GLN A 624 -18.32 -34.47 -8.70
CA GLN A 624 -18.04 -35.86 -9.05
C GLN A 624 -17.82 -36.02 -10.55
N VAL A 625 -16.88 -36.89 -10.90
CA VAL A 625 -16.53 -37.24 -12.28
C VAL A 625 -16.40 -38.76 -12.38
N TYR A 626 -16.99 -39.33 -13.42
CA TYR A 626 -16.93 -40.75 -13.74
C TYR A 626 -16.31 -40.91 -15.13
N ILE A 627 -15.34 -41.80 -15.27
CA ILE A 627 -14.72 -42.12 -16.56
C ILE A 627 -14.70 -43.63 -16.74
N LYS A 628 -15.22 -44.10 -17.88
CA LYS A 628 -15.15 -45.52 -18.26
C LYS A 628 -14.64 -45.67 -19.71
N PRO A 629 -13.94 -46.76 -20.03
CA PRO A 629 -13.52 -47.02 -21.40
C PRO A 629 -14.71 -47.44 -22.27
N ASN A 630 -14.70 -47.03 -23.53
CA ASN A 630 -15.65 -47.47 -24.55
C ASN A 630 -14.91 -48.22 -25.66
N LYS A 631 -14.92 -49.56 -25.62
CA LYS A 631 -14.23 -50.39 -26.63
C LYS A 631 -14.99 -50.52 -27.96
N GLU A 632 -16.29 -50.26 -27.96
CA GLU A 632 -17.12 -50.43 -29.15
C GLU A 632 -16.96 -49.27 -30.13
N GLN A 633 -16.63 -48.08 -29.62
CA GLN A 633 -16.57 -46.84 -30.40
C GLN A 633 -15.34 -46.02 -30.02
N TYR A 634 -14.46 -45.76 -30.98
CA TYR A 634 -13.25 -44.92 -30.81
C TYR A 634 -13.60 -43.43 -30.87
N ARG A 635 -14.47 -42.99 -29.96
CA ARG A 635 -14.90 -41.59 -29.80
C ARG A 635 -15.00 -41.23 -28.32
N ILE A 636 -15.06 -39.94 -28.03
CA ILE A 636 -15.22 -39.42 -26.67
C ILE A 636 -16.67 -38.97 -26.48
N ILE A 637 -17.31 -39.47 -25.42
CA ILE A 637 -18.67 -39.10 -25.05
C ILE A 637 -18.60 -38.31 -23.74
N LEU A 638 -19.15 -37.09 -23.75
CA LEU A 638 -19.23 -36.21 -22.58
C LEU A 638 -20.68 -36.11 -22.12
N ARG A 639 -20.95 -36.26 -20.82
CA ARG A 639 -22.29 -36.15 -20.22
C ARG A 639 -22.25 -35.28 -18.97
N SER A 640 -23.21 -34.37 -18.83
CA SER A 640 -23.45 -33.61 -17.60
C SER A 640 -24.82 -34.00 -17.04
N ILE A 641 -24.83 -34.49 -15.80
CA ILE A 641 -26.05 -34.92 -15.13
C ILE A 641 -26.89 -33.72 -14.71
N ASP A 642 -26.25 -32.70 -14.13
CA ASP A 642 -26.90 -31.50 -13.60
C ASP A 642 -27.50 -30.60 -14.70
N LEU A 643 -26.86 -30.52 -15.86
CA LEU A 643 -27.35 -29.74 -17.00
C LEU A 643 -28.16 -30.58 -18.00
N GLY A 644 -28.24 -31.90 -17.81
CA GLY A 644 -28.95 -32.81 -18.73
C GLY A 644 -28.38 -32.81 -20.16
N ALA A 645 -27.08 -32.51 -20.31
CA ALA A 645 -26.43 -32.34 -21.60
C ALA A 645 -25.59 -33.57 -21.98
N MET A 646 -25.42 -33.80 -23.29
CA MET A 646 -24.53 -34.81 -23.85
C MET A 646 -23.87 -34.29 -25.13
N GLU A 647 -22.58 -34.56 -25.30
CA GLU A 647 -21.83 -34.22 -26.51
C GLU A 647 -20.95 -35.40 -26.92
N THR A 648 -20.80 -35.63 -28.22
CA THR A 648 -19.88 -36.63 -28.77
C THR A 648 -18.78 -35.93 -29.55
N VAL A 649 -17.52 -36.22 -29.20
CA VAL A 649 -16.32 -35.63 -29.80
C VAL A 649 -15.58 -36.72 -30.59
N THR A 650 -15.38 -36.46 -31.87
CA THR A 650 -14.79 -37.37 -32.86
C THR A 650 -13.57 -36.79 -33.55
N THR A 651 -13.40 -35.46 -33.52
CA THR A 651 -12.26 -34.77 -34.15
C THR A 651 -11.46 -33.92 -33.17
N TYR A 652 -10.22 -33.59 -33.54
CA TYR A 652 -9.40 -32.66 -32.75
C TYR A 652 -9.98 -31.25 -32.69
N GLU A 653 -10.66 -30.80 -33.75
CA GLU A 653 -11.29 -29.48 -33.82
C GLU A 653 -12.44 -29.37 -32.80
N GLU A 654 -13.31 -30.38 -32.74
CA GLU A 654 -14.38 -30.47 -31.74
C GLU A 654 -13.82 -30.48 -30.30
N LEU A 655 -12.66 -31.14 -30.09
CA LEU A 655 -11.98 -31.17 -28.80
C LEU A 655 -11.34 -29.82 -28.44
N ARG A 656 -10.83 -29.07 -29.42
CA ARG A 656 -10.21 -27.74 -29.23
C ARG A 656 -11.23 -26.66 -28.86
N HIS A 657 -12.51 -26.88 -29.13
CA HIS A 657 -13.61 -25.94 -28.82
C HIS A 657 -13.98 -25.94 -27.32
N PHE A 658 -13.00 -25.71 -26.45
CA PHE A 658 -13.21 -25.56 -25.01
C PHE A 658 -13.40 -24.10 -24.56
N ASN A 659 -13.08 -23.11 -25.39
CA ASN A 659 -13.23 -21.68 -25.09
C ASN A 659 -14.61 -21.09 -25.48
N VAL A 660 -15.62 -21.94 -25.69
CA VAL A 660 -16.99 -21.52 -26.04
C VAL A 660 -17.75 -21.09 -24.77
N VAL A 661 -18.15 -19.83 -24.73
CA VAL A 661 -18.90 -19.27 -23.60
C VAL A 661 -20.21 -20.03 -23.38
N GLY A 662 -20.44 -20.51 -22.16
CA GLY A 662 -21.67 -21.21 -21.79
C GLY A 662 -21.73 -22.69 -22.18
N SER A 663 -20.67 -23.26 -22.76
CA SER A 663 -20.61 -24.69 -23.04
C SER A 663 -20.55 -25.51 -21.73
N PRO A 664 -21.42 -26.53 -21.56
CA PRO A 664 -21.34 -27.48 -20.45
C PRO A 664 -20.02 -28.28 -20.40
N PHE A 665 -19.32 -28.35 -21.55
CA PHE A 665 -18.21 -29.29 -21.77
C PHE A 665 -16.86 -28.62 -22.00
N SER A 666 -16.74 -27.31 -21.76
CA SER A 666 -15.47 -26.59 -21.79
C SER A 666 -14.38 -27.23 -20.90
N ILE A 667 -14.71 -27.51 -19.63
CA ILE A 667 -13.78 -28.12 -18.66
C ILE A 667 -13.30 -29.50 -19.12
N PRO A 668 -14.17 -30.49 -19.41
CA PRO A 668 -13.71 -31.82 -19.80
C PRO A 668 -12.92 -31.82 -21.12
N LYS A 669 -13.29 -31.00 -22.11
CA LYS A 669 -12.53 -30.86 -23.35
C LYS A 669 -11.12 -30.33 -23.11
N ALA A 670 -10.97 -29.26 -22.33
CA ALA A 670 -9.66 -28.72 -21.98
C ALA A 670 -8.82 -29.72 -21.16
N ALA A 671 -9.44 -30.44 -20.22
CA ALA A 671 -8.75 -31.46 -19.42
C ALA A 671 -8.22 -32.62 -20.27
N LEU A 672 -9.02 -33.11 -21.23
CA LEU A 672 -8.62 -34.15 -22.18
C LEU A 672 -7.51 -33.67 -23.11
N ALA A 673 -7.60 -32.42 -23.61
CA ALA A 673 -6.52 -31.82 -24.39
C ALA A 673 -5.21 -31.80 -23.59
N LEU A 674 -5.23 -31.28 -22.35
CA LEU A 674 -4.06 -31.23 -21.46
C LEU A 674 -3.50 -32.62 -21.07
N ALA A 675 -4.34 -33.64 -21.04
CA ALA A 675 -3.94 -35.03 -20.81
C ALA A 675 -3.25 -35.68 -22.03
N GLY A 676 -3.23 -34.99 -23.17
CA GLY A 676 -2.53 -35.42 -24.37
C GLY A 676 -3.44 -35.98 -25.48
N PHE A 677 -4.76 -35.82 -25.40
CA PHE A 677 -5.69 -36.20 -26.49
C PHE A 677 -5.80 -35.15 -27.61
N HIS A 678 -4.97 -34.10 -27.58
CA HIS A 678 -4.86 -33.10 -28.63
C HIS A 678 -3.40 -32.95 -29.07
N PRO A 679 -3.09 -32.76 -30.37
CA PRO A 679 -1.71 -32.74 -30.90
C PRO A 679 -0.77 -31.74 -30.20
N ASP A 680 -1.29 -30.58 -29.80
CA ASP A 680 -0.52 -29.53 -29.11
C ASP A 680 0.07 -30.01 -27.77
N PHE A 681 -0.61 -30.97 -27.12
CA PHE A 681 -0.27 -31.48 -25.80
C PHE A 681 0.14 -32.96 -25.80
N CYS A 682 0.17 -33.60 -26.96
CA CYS A 682 0.60 -35.00 -27.10
C CYS A 682 2.08 -35.09 -27.47
N ARG A 683 2.80 -36.07 -26.91
CA ARG A 683 4.19 -36.37 -27.30
C ARG A 683 4.25 -37.00 -28.69
N GLU A 684 3.28 -37.85 -28.99
CA GLU A 684 3.14 -38.55 -30.26
C GLU A 684 2.24 -37.76 -31.21
N ARG A 685 2.34 -38.04 -32.51
CA ARG A 685 1.49 -37.42 -33.53
C ARG A 685 0.68 -38.50 -34.23
N TYR A 686 -0.63 -38.29 -34.30
CA TYR A 686 -1.58 -39.13 -35.01
C TYR A 686 -2.33 -38.29 -36.05
N ALA A 687 -2.83 -38.87 -37.13
CA ALA A 687 -3.48 -38.10 -38.19
C ALA A 687 -4.90 -37.63 -37.78
N SER A 688 -5.57 -38.37 -36.90
CA SER A 688 -6.89 -38.04 -36.37
C SER A 688 -7.05 -38.45 -34.91
N LEU A 689 -8.07 -37.90 -34.25
CA LEU A 689 -8.43 -38.30 -32.87
C LEU A 689 -8.85 -39.78 -32.82
N GLU A 690 -9.55 -40.27 -33.84
CA GLU A 690 -9.95 -41.68 -33.92
C GLU A 690 -8.74 -42.62 -33.96
N GLU A 691 -7.71 -42.30 -34.75
CA GLU A 691 -6.45 -43.07 -34.78
C GLU A 691 -5.74 -43.05 -33.42
N GLN A 692 -5.71 -41.89 -32.76
CA GLN A 692 -5.15 -41.79 -31.42
C GLN A 692 -5.92 -42.67 -30.42
N LEU A 693 -7.25 -42.67 -30.46
CA LEU A 693 -8.08 -43.50 -29.57
C LEU A 693 -7.93 -44.99 -29.87
N LYS A 694 -7.72 -45.37 -31.13
CA LYS A 694 -7.35 -46.75 -31.52
C LYS A 694 -6.00 -47.15 -30.94
N ALA A 695 -4.99 -46.27 -31.03
CA ALA A 695 -3.67 -46.51 -30.45
C ALA A 695 -3.70 -46.56 -28.92
N PHE A 696 -4.53 -45.72 -28.29
CA PHE A 696 -4.79 -45.72 -26.86
C PHE A 696 -5.52 -47.00 -26.39
N GLY A 697 -6.30 -47.63 -27.28
CA GLY A 697 -6.95 -48.93 -27.09
C GLY A 697 -8.44 -48.88 -26.73
N ALA A 698 -9.05 -47.69 -26.62
CA ALA A 698 -10.48 -47.50 -26.38
C ALA A 698 -10.91 -46.03 -26.64
N GLY A 699 -12.20 -45.81 -26.90
CA GLY A 699 -12.85 -44.52 -26.66
C GLY A 699 -13.08 -44.26 -25.17
N LEU A 700 -13.65 -43.09 -24.85
CA LEU A 700 -13.90 -42.67 -23.46
C LEU A 700 -15.34 -42.20 -23.29
N GLU A 701 -15.96 -42.54 -22.16
CA GLU A 701 -17.19 -41.90 -21.71
C GLU A 701 -16.95 -41.21 -20.37
N VAL A 702 -17.07 -39.89 -20.37
CA VAL A 702 -16.90 -39.01 -19.21
C VAL A 702 -18.27 -38.49 -18.79
N THR A 703 -18.63 -38.72 -17.53
CA THR A 703 -19.85 -38.17 -16.92
C THR A 703 -19.49 -37.28 -15.74
N LEU A 704 -20.01 -36.06 -15.70
CA LEU A 704 -19.79 -35.09 -14.62
C LEU A 704 -21.09 -34.73 -13.91
N LEU A 705 -20.96 -34.46 -12.61
CA LEU A 705 -22.04 -34.00 -11.73
C LEU A 705 -21.53 -32.87 -10.84
N SER A 706 -22.18 -31.71 -10.92
CA SER A 706 -22.08 -30.65 -9.92
C SER A 706 -23.37 -30.56 -9.13
N ALA A 707 -23.36 -30.95 -7.86
CA ALA A 707 -24.52 -30.80 -6.97
C ALA A 707 -24.74 -29.36 -6.47
N ILE A 708 -23.96 -28.40 -6.97
CA ILE A 708 -24.02 -26.99 -6.61
C ILE A 708 -24.14 -26.14 -7.88
N PRO A 709 -25.02 -25.11 -7.90
CA PRO A 709 -25.10 -24.19 -9.04
C PRO A 709 -23.77 -23.49 -9.34
N ALA A 710 -23.53 -23.20 -10.62
CA ALA A 710 -22.47 -22.28 -11.02
C ALA A 710 -22.68 -20.89 -10.37
N GLY A 711 -21.58 -20.20 -10.07
CA GLY A 711 -21.65 -18.90 -9.37
C GLY A 711 -22.01 -19.01 -7.88
N SER A 712 -21.77 -20.18 -7.27
CA SER A 712 -21.97 -20.40 -5.83
C SER A 712 -20.97 -19.66 -4.93
N GLY A 713 -19.80 -19.29 -5.47
CA GLY A 713 -18.69 -18.73 -4.70
C GLY A 713 -17.88 -19.77 -3.92
N LEU A 714 -18.08 -21.08 -4.14
CA LEU A 714 -17.38 -22.16 -3.41
C LEU A 714 -16.22 -22.80 -4.20
N GLY A 715 -15.72 -22.14 -5.25
CA GLY A 715 -14.61 -22.64 -6.09
C GLY A 715 -15.01 -23.78 -7.01
N THR A 716 -16.32 -23.90 -7.30
CA THR A 716 -16.93 -25.04 -8.00
C THR A 716 -16.24 -25.36 -9.34
N SER A 717 -15.98 -24.36 -10.18
CA SER A 717 -15.41 -24.57 -11.51
C SER A 717 -13.97 -25.12 -11.46
N SER A 718 -13.10 -24.47 -10.67
CA SER A 718 -11.70 -24.87 -10.50
C SER A 718 -11.58 -26.25 -9.88
N ILE A 719 -12.38 -26.52 -8.86
CA ILE A 719 -12.35 -27.82 -8.18
C ILE A 719 -12.93 -28.92 -9.08
N LEU A 720 -13.95 -28.63 -9.89
CA LEU A 720 -14.46 -29.59 -10.87
C LEU A 720 -13.41 -29.90 -11.93
N ALA A 721 -12.68 -28.89 -12.42
CA ALA A 721 -11.54 -29.07 -13.31
C ALA A 721 -10.44 -29.94 -12.67
N ALA A 722 -10.08 -29.69 -11.41
CA ALA A 722 -9.14 -30.52 -10.67
C ALA A 722 -9.63 -31.96 -10.48
N THR A 723 -10.92 -32.15 -10.23
CA THR A 723 -11.54 -33.48 -10.09
C THR A 723 -11.50 -34.25 -11.40
N MET A 724 -11.79 -33.57 -12.51
CA MET A 724 -11.69 -34.11 -13.86
C MET A 724 -10.25 -34.51 -14.20
N LEU A 725 -9.28 -33.64 -13.94
CA LEU A 725 -7.86 -33.93 -14.15
C LEU A 725 -7.38 -35.08 -13.26
N GLY A 726 -7.85 -35.16 -12.01
CA GLY A 726 -7.55 -36.27 -11.10
C GLY A 726 -8.09 -37.61 -11.60
N ALA A 727 -9.33 -37.63 -12.09
CA ALA A 727 -9.92 -38.84 -12.69
C ALA A 727 -9.20 -39.24 -13.98
N ILE A 728 -8.86 -38.28 -14.86
CA ILE A 728 -8.08 -38.56 -16.08
C ILE A 728 -6.67 -39.06 -15.72
N ASN A 729 -6.02 -38.49 -14.71
CA ASN A 729 -4.68 -38.89 -14.28
C ASN A 729 -4.63 -40.38 -13.92
N ASP A 730 -5.61 -40.87 -13.15
CA ASP A 730 -5.74 -42.28 -12.82
C ASP A 730 -6.12 -43.13 -14.04
N PHE A 731 -7.10 -42.67 -14.84
CA PHE A 731 -7.57 -43.38 -16.04
C PHE A 731 -6.48 -43.57 -17.10
N CYS A 732 -5.63 -42.56 -17.29
CA CYS A 732 -4.58 -42.49 -18.31
C CYS A 732 -3.17 -42.82 -17.77
N GLY A 733 -3.03 -43.16 -16.48
CA GLY A 733 -1.74 -43.51 -15.87
C GLY A 733 -0.67 -42.41 -16.00
N LEU A 734 -1.05 -41.14 -15.85
CA LEU A 734 -0.17 -39.98 -16.13
C LEU A 734 0.83 -39.70 -14.99
N GLY A 735 0.57 -40.22 -13.79
CA GLY A 735 1.50 -40.15 -12.65
C GLY A 735 1.60 -38.76 -12.01
N TRP A 736 0.59 -37.91 -12.17
CA TRP A 736 0.55 -36.60 -11.52
C TRP A 736 0.22 -36.73 -10.04
N ASP A 737 0.93 -35.97 -9.20
CA ASP A 737 0.55 -35.79 -7.81
C ASP A 737 -0.48 -34.67 -7.65
N LYS A 738 -0.93 -34.41 -6.41
CA LYS A 738 -1.92 -33.36 -6.12
C LYS A 738 -1.41 -31.95 -6.45
N GLN A 739 -0.10 -31.70 -6.38
CA GLN A 739 0.50 -30.40 -6.71
C GLN A 739 0.47 -30.17 -8.23
N GLU A 740 0.86 -31.17 -9.00
CA GLU A 740 0.79 -31.14 -10.46
C GLU A 740 -0.66 -31.02 -10.95
N ILE A 741 -1.62 -31.72 -10.33
CA ILE A 741 -3.05 -31.53 -10.63
C ILE A 741 -3.47 -30.08 -10.37
N GLY A 742 -3.06 -29.48 -9.24
CA GLY A 742 -3.35 -28.08 -8.93
C GLY A 742 -2.76 -27.11 -9.96
N ASN A 743 -1.50 -27.31 -10.34
CA ASN A 743 -0.84 -26.50 -11.39
C ASN A 743 -1.53 -26.66 -12.74
N ARG A 744 -1.85 -27.88 -13.17
CA ARG A 744 -2.57 -28.14 -14.43
C ARG A 744 -3.98 -27.57 -14.42
N THR A 745 -4.61 -27.49 -13.25
CA THR A 745 -5.91 -26.83 -13.13
C THR A 745 -5.80 -25.34 -13.42
N LEU A 746 -4.78 -24.65 -12.88
CA LEU A 746 -4.53 -23.25 -13.21
C LEU A 746 -4.36 -23.04 -14.72
N VAL A 747 -3.58 -23.92 -15.36
CA VAL A 747 -3.34 -23.91 -16.82
C VAL A 747 -4.65 -24.09 -17.58
N LEU A 748 -5.46 -25.07 -17.16
CA LEU A 748 -6.77 -25.33 -17.73
C LEU A 748 -7.65 -24.07 -17.66
N GLU A 749 -7.70 -23.37 -16.54
CA GLU A 749 -8.49 -22.14 -16.38
C GLU A 749 -8.00 -21.00 -17.29
N GLN A 750 -6.70 -20.88 -17.46
CA GLN A 750 -6.12 -19.93 -18.41
C GLN A 750 -6.55 -20.27 -19.84
N LEU A 751 -6.55 -21.55 -20.25
CA LEU A 751 -7.07 -21.99 -21.55
C LEU A 751 -8.57 -21.68 -21.71
N LEU A 752 -9.35 -21.71 -20.64
CA LEU A 752 -10.78 -21.36 -20.64
C LEU A 752 -11.06 -19.85 -20.65
N THR A 753 -10.03 -19.00 -20.52
CA THR A 753 -10.14 -17.52 -20.45
C THR A 753 -10.96 -17.00 -19.26
N THR A 754 -11.30 -17.88 -18.30
CA THR A 754 -12.01 -17.49 -17.08
C THR A 754 -11.12 -16.67 -16.16
N GLY A 755 -9.79 -16.89 -16.25
CA GLY A 755 -8.83 -16.33 -15.30
C GLY A 755 -9.04 -16.90 -13.89
N GLY A 756 -8.26 -16.43 -12.93
CA GLY A 756 -8.33 -16.88 -11.54
C GLY A 756 -6.96 -16.92 -10.87
N GLY A 757 -6.98 -17.01 -9.54
CA GLY A 757 -5.81 -17.32 -8.73
C GLY A 757 -5.69 -18.83 -8.49
N TRP A 758 -4.78 -19.22 -7.59
CA TRP A 758 -4.53 -20.62 -7.31
C TRP A 758 -5.33 -21.20 -6.13
N GLN A 759 -6.06 -20.39 -5.36
CA GLN A 759 -6.64 -20.83 -4.10
C GLN A 759 -7.72 -21.92 -4.25
N ASP A 760 -8.50 -21.88 -5.34
CA ASP A 760 -9.74 -22.66 -5.47
C ASP A 760 -9.42 -24.15 -5.61
N GLN A 761 -8.52 -24.47 -6.55
CA GLN A 761 -8.09 -25.84 -6.78
C GLN A 761 -7.40 -26.43 -5.55
N TYR A 762 -6.44 -25.72 -4.95
CA TYR A 762 -5.75 -26.22 -3.76
C TYR A 762 -6.70 -26.32 -2.57
N GLY A 763 -7.70 -25.44 -2.50
CA GLY A 763 -8.77 -25.45 -1.50
C GLY A 763 -9.58 -26.74 -1.49
N GLY A 764 -9.94 -27.28 -2.65
CA GLY A 764 -10.70 -28.53 -2.77
C GLY A 764 -9.85 -29.80 -2.87
N ILE A 765 -8.68 -29.75 -3.51
CA ILE A 765 -7.81 -30.92 -3.71
C ILE A 765 -7.22 -31.42 -2.39
N LEU A 766 -6.89 -30.49 -1.48
CA LEU A 766 -6.25 -30.79 -0.20
C LEU A 766 -7.27 -30.76 0.95
N PRO A 767 -7.15 -31.66 1.94
CA PRO A 767 -8.10 -31.76 3.04
C PRO A 767 -7.96 -30.61 4.05
N GLY A 768 -8.92 -30.55 4.96
CA GLY A 768 -8.85 -29.80 6.21
C GLY A 768 -8.74 -28.28 6.02
N ILE A 769 -8.31 -27.64 7.10
CA ILE A 769 -8.02 -26.20 7.18
C ILE A 769 -6.53 -26.02 6.91
N LYS A 770 -6.21 -25.03 6.06
CA LYS A 770 -4.83 -24.85 5.59
C LYS A 770 -4.53 -23.40 5.28
N LEU A 771 -3.31 -22.99 5.62
CA LEU A 771 -2.66 -21.81 5.11
C LEU A 771 -1.85 -22.22 3.87
N LEU A 772 -2.16 -21.59 2.74
CA LEU A 772 -1.48 -21.72 1.47
C LEU A 772 -0.64 -20.47 1.24
N GLN A 773 0.66 -20.63 0.96
CA GLN A 773 1.57 -19.51 0.77
C GLN A 773 2.38 -19.67 -0.50
N THR A 774 2.51 -18.61 -1.28
CA THR A 774 3.49 -18.53 -2.36
C THR A 774 4.50 -17.42 -2.08
N GLU A 775 5.72 -17.62 -2.58
CA GLU A 775 6.69 -16.54 -2.70
C GLU A 775 6.48 -15.78 -4.03
N SER A 776 7.16 -14.66 -4.21
CA SER A 776 7.18 -13.97 -5.50
C SER A 776 7.60 -14.95 -6.60
N GLY A 777 6.82 -14.96 -7.68
CA GLY A 777 6.95 -15.92 -8.78
C GLY A 777 8.12 -15.65 -9.71
N TRP A 778 8.85 -14.56 -9.52
CA TRP A 778 10.03 -14.23 -10.32
C TRP A 778 11.30 -14.71 -9.62
N LYS A 779 11.69 -15.96 -9.87
CA LYS A 779 13.03 -16.46 -9.57
C LYS A 779 13.75 -16.75 -10.87
N GLN A 780 14.74 -15.93 -11.21
CA GLN A 780 15.71 -16.29 -12.24
C GLN A 780 16.77 -17.18 -11.59
N THR A 781 16.59 -18.50 -11.68
CA THR A 781 17.67 -19.44 -11.36
C THR A 781 18.38 -19.84 -12.66
N GLN A 782 19.63 -20.32 -12.56
CA GLN A 782 20.39 -20.77 -13.75
C GLN A 782 19.71 -21.95 -14.48
N THR A 783 18.72 -22.61 -13.86
CA THR A 783 18.08 -23.84 -14.34
C THR A 783 16.58 -23.73 -14.57
N GLU A 784 15.90 -22.70 -14.06
CA GLU A 784 14.45 -22.50 -14.21
C GLU A 784 14.13 -21.02 -14.48
N SER A 785 13.40 -20.76 -15.55
CA SER A 785 12.84 -19.46 -15.91
C SER A 785 11.31 -19.54 -15.99
N GLY A 786 10.61 -18.67 -15.25
CA GLY A 786 9.22 -18.30 -15.49
C GLY A 786 8.35 -18.22 -14.23
N TRP A 787 7.05 -17.98 -14.43
CA TRP A 787 6.06 -17.59 -13.42
C TRP A 787 5.47 -18.76 -12.60
N LYS A 788 6.33 -19.57 -11.95
CA LYS A 788 5.86 -20.73 -11.22
C LYS A 788 5.33 -20.32 -9.85
N GLN A 789 4.06 -20.61 -9.59
CA GLN A 789 3.40 -20.43 -8.30
C GLN A 789 2.97 -21.80 -7.78
N THR A 790 3.78 -22.37 -6.88
CA THR A 790 3.44 -23.63 -6.20
C THR A 790 3.26 -23.33 -4.72
N PRO A 791 2.01 -23.35 -4.20
CA PRO A 791 1.75 -23.01 -2.81
C PRO A 791 2.40 -24.00 -1.83
N LEU A 792 3.15 -23.46 -0.89
CA LEU A 792 3.52 -24.15 0.34
C LEU A 792 2.26 -24.33 1.20
N VAL A 793 2.03 -25.55 1.69
CA VAL A 793 0.85 -25.90 2.47
C VAL A 793 1.22 -26.06 3.94
N ARG A 794 0.49 -25.39 4.82
CA ARG A 794 0.55 -25.58 6.28
C ARG A 794 -0.84 -25.92 6.80
N TRP A 795 -0.99 -27.14 7.32
CA TRP A 795 -2.25 -27.58 7.91
C TRP A 795 -2.47 -26.99 9.30
N LEU A 796 -3.72 -26.67 9.63
CA LEU A 796 -4.10 -26.04 10.88
C LEU A 796 -4.98 -26.96 11.74
N PRO A 797 -5.02 -26.74 13.08
CA PRO A 797 -5.89 -27.51 13.96
C PRO A 797 -7.37 -27.40 13.57
N GLU A 798 -8.10 -28.52 13.64
CA GLU A 798 -9.49 -28.61 13.18
C GLU A 798 -10.53 -28.38 14.29
N HIS A 799 -10.09 -28.32 15.56
CA HIS A 799 -10.91 -28.26 16.76
C HIS A 799 -12.02 -27.21 16.70
N LEU A 800 -11.70 -26.01 16.21
CA LEU A 800 -12.68 -24.92 16.07
C LEU A 800 -13.88 -25.26 15.19
N PHE A 801 -13.73 -26.21 14.25
CA PHE A 801 -14.79 -26.60 13.32
C PHE A 801 -15.39 -27.99 13.64
N THR A 802 -14.67 -28.82 14.40
CA THR A 802 -15.09 -30.20 14.71
C THR A 802 -15.73 -30.34 16.08
N ASP A 803 -15.29 -29.55 17.07
CA ASP A 803 -15.71 -29.70 18.46
C ASP A 803 -17.16 -29.27 18.64
N SER A 804 -17.89 -29.95 19.53
CA SER A 804 -19.35 -29.77 19.67
C SER A 804 -19.75 -28.36 20.09
N GLU A 805 -18.88 -27.64 20.79
CA GLU A 805 -19.09 -26.27 21.26
C GLU A 805 -19.26 -25.29 20.09
N TYR A 806 -18.40 -25.38 19.07
CA TYR A 806 -18.36 -24.41 17.97
C TYR A 806 -18.94 -24.94 16.65
N ARG A 807 -18.98 -26.27 16.46
CA ARG A 807 -19.47 -26.89 15.22
C ARG A 807 -20.84 -26.35 14.77
N LYS A 808 -21.76 -26.11 15.71
CA LYS A 808 -23.11 -25.59 15.41
C LYS A 808 -23.15 -24.08 15.16
N CYS A 809 -22.11 -23.36 15.59
CA CYS A 809 -21.98 -21.91 15.42
C CYS A 809 -21.56 -21.54 13.99
N HIS A 810 -21.02 -22.49 13.22
CA HIS A 810 -20.72 -22.31 11.82
C HIS A 810 -21.94 -22.61 10.94
N LEU A 811 -22.39 -21.60 10.19
CA LEU A 811 -23.58 -21.69 9.35
C LEU A 811 -23.25 -21.38 7.89
N LEU A 812 -23.87 -22.13 6.98
CA LEU A 812 -23.75 -21.92 5.55
C LEU A 812 -25.15 -21.75 4.94
N TYR A 813 -25.39 -20.59 4.34
CA TYR A 813 -26.68 -20.22 3.79
C TYR A 813 -26.56 -19.91 2.30
N TYR A 814 -27.26 -20.65 1.45
CA TYR A 814 -27.36 -20.30 0.04
C TYR A 814 -28.35 -19.15 -0.11
N THR A 815 -27.91 -18.02 -0.65
CA THR A 815 -28.75 -16.82 -0.81
C THR A 815 -29.78 -16.95 -1.93
N GLY A 816 -29.62 -17.92 -2.84
CA GLY A 816 -30.44 -18.06 -4.04
C GLY A 816 -30.10 -17.06 -5.15
N LEU A 817 -29.18 -16.12 -4.88
CA LEU A 817 -28.67 -15.14 -5.83
C LEU A 817 -27.44 -15.71 -6.53
N THR A 818 -27.38 -15.64 -7.86
CA THR A 818 -26.22 -16.07 -8.64
C THR A 818 -25.77 -14.93 -9.55
N ARG A 819 -24.48 -14.63 -9.55
CA ARG A 819 -23.86 -13.67 -10.46
C ARG A 819 -22.57 -14.26 -11.01
N THR A 820 -22.23 -13.93 -12.24
CA THR A 820 -20.94 -14.26 -12.83
C THR A 820 -19.87 -13.34 -12.22
N ALA A 821 -18.84 -13.94 -11.60
CA ALA A 821 -17.73 -13.23 -10.97
C ALA A 821 -16.82 -12.46 -11.96
N LYS A 822 -17.03 -12.62 -13.27
CA LYS A 822 -16.14 -12.13 -14.34
C LYS A 822 -15.95 -10.60 -14.31
N GLY A 823 -17.00 -9.84 -14.01
CA GLY A 823 -16.92 -8.37 -13.93
C GLY A 823 -16.09 -7.88 -12.75
N ILE A 824 -16.38 -8.41 -11.55
CA ILE A 824 -15.66 -8.07 -10.31
C ILE A 824 -14.17 -8.43 -10.45
N LEU A 825 -13.88 -9.62 -10.99
CA LEU A 825 -12.51 -10.09 -11.19
C LEU A 825 -11.71 -9.21 -12.15
N ALA A 826 -12.33 -8.77 -13.25
CA ALA A 826 -11.64 -7.92 -14.23
C ALA A 826 -11.23 -6.57 -13.62
N GLU A 827 -12.11 -5.90 -12.88
CA GLU A 827 -11.83 -4.60 -12.29
C GLU A 827 -10.74 -4.66 -11.20
N ILE A 828 -10.79 -5.64 -10.31
CA ILE A 828 -9.74 -5.82 -9.29
C ILE A 828 -8.39 -6.09 -9.97
N VAL A 829 -8.35 -6.97 -10.98
CA VAL A 829 -7.11 -7.32 -11.69
C VAL A 829 -6.57 -6.14 -12.51
N LYS A 830 -7.42 -5.28 -13.10
CA LYS A 830 -6.99 -4.00 -13.70
C LYS A 830 -6.25 -3.14 -12.68
N GLY A 831 -6.80 -2.99 -11.48
CA GLY A 831 -6.15 -2.28 -10.38
C GLY A 831 -4.76 -2.84 -10.04
N MET A 832 -4.61 -4.17 -10.08
CA MET A 832 -3.31 -4.84 -9.89
C MET A 832 -2.32 -4.56 -11.03
N PHE A 833 -2.76 -4.65 -12.29
CA PHE A 833 -1.90 -4.35 -13.46
C PHE A 833 -1.42 -2.90 -13.48
N LEU A 834 -2.26 -1.99 -13.01
CA LEU A 834 -1.98 -0.56 -12.90
C LEU A 834 -1.18 -0.20 -11.64
N ASN A 835 -0.84 -1.17 -10.79
CA ASN A 835 -0.21 -0.94 -9.49
C ASN A 835 -0.94 0.16 -8.67
N SER A 836 -2.27 0.20 -8.66
CA SER A 836 -3.00 1.21 -7.87
C SER A 836 -2.56 1.12 -6.41
N THR A 837 -2.17 2.26 -5.83
CA THR A 837 -1.64 2.35 -4.47
C THR A 837 -2.59 1.71 -3.47
N GLU A 838 -3.88 2.04 -3.57
CA GLU A 838 -4.95 1.63 -2.67
C GLU A 838 -5.18 0.12 -2.76
N HIS A 839 -5.27 -0.41 -3.99
CA HIS A 839 -5.47 -1.84 -4.22
C HIS A 839 -4.28 -2.67 -3.72
N LEU A 840 -3.05 -2.26 -4.06
CA LEU A 840 -1.86 -3.01 -3.63
C LEU A 840 -1.68 -2.97 -2.11
N GLU A 841 -1.95 -1.84 -1.47
CA GLU A 841 -1.88 -1.73 -0.02
C GLU A 841 -2.94 -2.59 0.67
N LEU A 842 -4.17 -2.59 0.17
CA LEU A 842 -5.22 -3.47 0.66
C LEU A 842 -4.85 -4.96 0.48
N LEU A 843 -4.28 -5.35 -0.66
CA LEU A 843 -3.82 -6.73 -0.89
C LEU A 843 -2.69 -7.13 0.06
N ARG A 844 -1.74 -6.23 0.36
CA ARG A 844 -0.71 -6.47 1.40
C ARG A 844 -1.32 -6.67 2.77
N GLN A 845 -2.32 -5.86 3.13
CA GLN A 845 -3.07 -6.03 4.37
C GLN A 845 -3.84 -7.34 4.42
N MET A 846 -4.46 -7.77 3.31
CA MET A 846 -5.14 -9.07 3.21
C MET A 846 -4.16 -10.24 3.35
N LYS A 847 -2.98 -10.11 2.76
CA LYS A 847 -1.90 -11.11 2.88
C LYS A 847 -1.40 -11.25 4.31
N GLN A 848 -1.26 -10.13 5.03
CA GLN A 848 -0.93 -10.14 6.46
C GLN A 848 -2.11 -10.67 7.31
N HIS A 849 -3.33 -10.28 6.98
CA HIS A 849 -4.53 -10.71 7.68
C HIS A 849 -4.72 -12.24 7.65
N ALA A 850 -4.29 -12.91 6.57
CA ALA A 850 -4.24 -14.37 6.53
C ALA A 850 -3.31 -14.96 7.61
N LEU A 851 -2.22 -14.29 7.95
CA LEU A 851 -1.34 -14.71 9.06
C LEU A 851 -1.97 -14.42 10.43
N ASP A 852 -2.69 -13.31 10.57
CA ASP A 852 -3.42 -13.02 11.81
C ASP A 852 -4.50 -14.11 12.07
N MET A 853 -5.19 -14.54 11.01
CA MET A 853 -6.14 -15.65 11.04
C MET A 853 -5.46 -16.99 11.35
N HIS A 854 -4.28 -17.25 10.79
CA HIS A 854 -3.47 -18.42 11.10
C HIS A 854 -3.20 -18.51 12.61
N ASP A 855 -2.74 -17.40 13.21
CA ASP A 855 -2.37 -17.35 14.62
C ASP A 855 -3.59 -17.50 15.54
N ALA A 856 -4.75 -16.96 15.16
CA ALA A 856 -6.00 -17.13 15.90
C ALA A 856 -6.47 -18.60 15.90
N ILE A 857 -6.43 -19.28 14.74
CA ILE A 857 -6.79 -20.69 14.62
C ILE A 857 -5.80 -21.56 15.40
N GLN A 858 -4.50 -21.27 15.32
CA GLN A 858 -3.47 -22.02 16.04
C GLN A 858 -3.60 -21.91 17.57
N ARG A 859 -4.10 -20.77 18.07
CA ARG A 859 -4.43 -20.55 19.48
C ARG A 859 -5.78 -21.13 19.90
N ASN A 860 -6.53 -21.78 18.99
CA ASN A 860 -7.90 -22.23 19.19
C ASN A 860 -8.83 -21.13 19.74
N SER A 861 -8.66 -19.90 19.25
CA SER A 861 -9.48 -18.74 19.64
C SER A 861 -10.67 -18.58 18.68
N TYR A 862 -11.81 -19.21 18.99
CA TYR A 862 -13.01 -19.17 18.12
C TYR A 862 -13.48 -17.74 17.88
N GLU A 863 -13.61 -16.95 18.94
CA GLU A 863 -14.14 -15.59 18.87
C GLU A 863 -13.22 -14.67 18.03
N GLU A 864 -11.91 -14.78 18.20
CA GLU A 864 -10.93 -14.03 17.41
C GLU A 864 -10.99 -14.44 15.93
N MET A 865 -10.97 -15.74 15.63
CA MET A 865 -11.13 -16.27 14.27
C MET A 865 -12.44 -15.76 13.63
N ALA A 866 -13.55 -15.83 14.36
CA ALA A 866 -14.86 -15.40 13.86
C ALA A 866 -14.91 -13.87 13.60
N ARG A 867 -14.28 -13.05 14.44
CA ARG A 867 -14.14 -11.61 14.17
C ARG A 867 -13.25 -11.32 12.97
N LEU A 868 -12.18 -12.09 12.78
CA LEU A 868 -11.28 -11.98 11.63
C LEU A 868 -12.00 -12.33 10.31
N VAL A 869 -12.99 -13.24 10.31
CA VAL A 869 -13.87 -13.45 9.14
C VAL A 869 -14.61 -12.15 8.77
N GLY A 870 -15.05 -11.37 9.76
CA GLY A 870 -15.65 -10.05 9.54
C GLY A 870 -14.67 -9.01 9.00
N VAL A 871 -13.39 -9.07 9.37
CA VAL A 871 -12.33 -8.24 8.78
C VAL A 871 -12.16 -8.59 7.30
N SER A 872 -12.08 -9.88 6.96
CA SER A 872 -12.01 -10.35 5.57
C SER A 872 -13.19 -9.86 4.74
N TRP A 873 -14.40 -9.82 5.30
CA TRP A 873 -15.56 -9.24 4.63
C TRP A 873 -15.37 -7.76 4.30
N ARG A 874 -14.95 -6.95 5.28
CA ARG A 874 -14.69 -5.51 5.06
C ARG A 874 -13.59 -5.28 4.03
N GLN A 875 -12.54 -6.09 4.03
CA GLN A 875 -11.47 -6.03 3.03
C GLN A 875 -11.99 -6.35 1.62
N ASN A 876 -12.82 -7.38 1.47
CA ASN A 876 -13.43 -7.70 0.17
C ASN A 876 -14.37 -6.58 -0.33
N LEU A 877 -15.12 -5.93 0.57
CA LEU A 877 -15.94 -4.76 0.22
C LEU A 877 -15.09 -3.57 -0.25
N ALA A 878 -13.95 -3.36 0.40
CA ALA A 878 -13.02 -2.28 0.05
C ALA A 878 -12.30 -2.54 -1.29
N LEU A 879 -12.12 -3.80 -1.69
CA LEU A 879 -11.59 -4.17 -3.01
C LEU A 879 -12.58 -3.88 -4.13
N ASP A 880 -13.85 -4.25 -3.96
CA ASP A 880 -14.88 -4.00 -4.96
C ASP A 880 -16.27 -3.88 -4.34
N SER A 881 -16.94 -2.77 -4.63
CA SER A 881 -18.30 -2.49 -4.15
C SER A 881 -19.34 -3.48 -4.68
N GLY A 882 -19.09 -4.11 -5.83
CA GLY A 882 -19.92 -5.15 -6.42
C GLY A 882 -19.95 -6.47 -5.61
N THR A 883 -19.06 -6.62 -4.62
CA THR A 883 -19.02 -7.75 -3.69
C THR A 883 -20.34 -7.91 -2.91
N ASN A 884 -21.02 -6.81 -2.55
CA ASN A 884 -22.21 -6.84 -1.70
C ASN A 884 -23.40 -6.08 -2.29
N PRO A 885 -24.24 -6.78 -3.07
CA PRO A 885 -25.50 -6.22 -3.56
C PRO A 885 -26.47 -5.91 -2.42
N PRO A 886 -27.40 -4.95 -2.59
CA PRO A 886 -28.39 -4.60 -1.58
C PRO A 886 -29.20 -5.80 -1.04
N ALA A 887 -29.48 -6.79 -1.89
CA ALA A 887 -30.20 -8.00 -1.48
C ALA A 887 -29.39 -8.90 -0.52
N VAL A 888 -28.05 -8.91 -0.63
CA VAL A 888 -27.18 -9.61 0.32
C VAL A 888 -27.07 -8.82 1.62
N GLN A 889 -26.94 -7.49 1.54
CA GLN A 889 -26.93 -6.63 2.72
C GLN A 889 -28.21 -6.78 3.55
N ALA A 890 -29.38 -6.86 2.91
CA ALA A 890 -30.66 -7.07 3.59
C ALA A 890 -30.75 -8.41 4.35
N ILE A 891 -30.01 -9.44 3.94
CA ILE A 891 -29.89 -10.71 4.68
C ILE A 891 -29.00 -10.48 5.91
N ILE A 892 -27.87 -9.81 5.71
CA ILE A 892 -26.88 -9.50 6.75
C ILE A 892 -27.47 -8.63 7.86
N ASP A 893 -28.21 -7.57 7.53
CA ASP A 893 -28.81 -6.63 8.49
C ASP A 893 -29.73 -7.31 9.51
N ARG A 894 -30.31 -8.47 9.15
CA ARG A 894 -31.21 -9.25 10.01
C ARG A 894 -30.50 -10.12 11.04
N ILE A 895 -29.20 -10.35 10.86
CA ILE A 895 -28.43 -11.34 11.62
C ILE A 895 -27.11 -10.79 12.17
N ALA A 896 -26.73 -9.57 11.82
CA ALA A 896 -25.42 -9.00 12.13
C ALA A 896 -25.14 -8.96 13.65
N ASP A 897 -26.16 -8.71 14.49
CA ASP A 897 -26.06 -8.69 15.95
C ASP A 897 -25.84 -10.08 16.56
N LEU A 898 -26.13 -11.16 15.83
CA LEU A 898 -26.02 -12.55 16.27
C LEU A 898 -24.69 -13.21 15.84
N CYS A 899 -23.92 -12.55 14.99
CA CYS A 899 -22.66 -13.06 14.45
C CYS A 899 -21.46 -12.32 15.06
N TYR A 900 -20.33 -13.02 15.19
CA TYR A 900 -19.02 -12.37 15.34
C TYR A 900 -18.47 -11.92 13.98
N GLY A 901 -18.78 -12.67 12.92
CA GLY A 901 -18.42 -12.32 11.55
C GLY A 901 -19.14 -13.19 10.52
N TYR A 902 -19.14 -12.72 9.28
CA TYR A 902 -19.77 -13.36 8.14
C TYR A 902 -19.07 -12.90 6.86
N LYS A 903 -19.13 -13.70 5.80
CA LYS A 903 -18.64 -13.31 4.46
C LYS A 903 -19.25 -14.14 3.35
N LEU A 904 -19.20 -13.61 2.14
CA LEU A 904 -19.28 -14.44 0.93
C LEU A 904 -17.91 -15.12 0.71
N PRO A 905 -17.85 -16.45 0.55
CA PRO A 905 -16.60 -17.21 0.47
C PRO A 905 -15.97 -17.24 -0.92
N GLY A 906 -16.51 -16.48 -1.88
CA GLY A 906 -15.98 -16.35 -3.24
C GLY A 906 -15.86 -14.88 -3.64
N ALA A 907 -15.80 -14.61 -4.94
CA ALA A 907 -15.60 -13.27 -5.50
C ALA A 907 -16.69 -12.22 -5.13
N GLY A 908 -17.82 -12.64 -4.56
CA GLY A 908 -18.92 -11.76 -4.14
C GLY A 908 -20.07 -11.68 -5.15
N GLY A 909 -21.03 -10.79 -4.88
CA GLY A 909 -22.20 -10.55 -5.74
C GLY A 909 -23.36 -11.53 -5.56
N GLY A 910 -23.22 -12.56 -4.72
CA GLY A 910 -24.22 -13.59 -4.45
C GLY A 910 -23.60 -14.93 -4.00
N GLY A 911 -24.34 -16.03 -4.15
CA GLY A 911 -23.87 -17.37 -3.82
C GLY A 911 -24.17 -17.76 -2.38
N TYR A 912 -23.20 -18.37 -1.70
CA TYR A 912 -23.32 -18.75 -0.30
C TYR A 912 -22.84 -17.65 0.65
N LEU A 913 -23.52 -17.50 1.78
CA LEU A 913 -23.09 -16.69 2.93
C LEU A 913 -22.62 -17.64 4.03
N TYR A 914 -21.35 -17.50 4.41
CA TYR A 914 -20.79 -18.16 5.59
C TYR A 914 -20.92 -17.23 6.80
N MET A 915 -21.38 -17.77 7.92
CA MET A 915 -21.60 -17.02 9.16
C MET A 915 -20.98 -17.78 10.33
N ALA A 916 -20.29 -17.03 11.19
CA ALA A 916 -19.80 -17.49 12.48
C ALA A 916 -20.64 -16.83 13.59
N ALA A 917 -21.60 -17.61 14.11
CA ALA A 917 -22.49 -17.17 15.19
C ALA A 917 -21.73 -16.99 16.51
N LYS A 918 -22.27 -16.18 17.42
CA LYS A 918 -21.67 -15.96 18.74
C LYS A 918 -21.63 -17.24 19.59
N ASP A 919 -22.71 -17.99 19.56
CA ASP A 919 -22.93 -19.23 20.30
C ASP A 919 -24.02 -20.08 19.61
N GLU A 920 -24.34 -21.24 20.19
CA GLU A 920 -25.35 -22.16 19.66
C GLU A 920 -26.77 -21.55 19.65
N GLU A 921 -27.11 -20.71 20.64
CA GLU A 921 -28.43 -20.06 20.72
C GLU A 921 -28.60 -19.01 19.62
N ALA A 922 -27.58 -18.18 19.41
CA ALA A 922 -27.49 -17.24 18.31
C ALA A 922 -27.61 -17.97 16.97
N ALA A 923 -26.93 -19.11 16.80
CA ALA A 923 -27.03 -19.94 15.60
C ALA A 923 -28.47 -20.44 15.33
N ALA A 924 -29.16 -20.90 16.38
CA ALA A 924 -30.56 -21.32 16.28
C ALA A 924 -31.49 -20.16 15.91
N ARG A 925 -31.27 -18.96 16.49
CA ARG A 925 -32.02 -17.74 16.15
C ARG A 925 -31.79 -17.31 14.70
N ILE A 926 -30.55 -17.33 14.22
CA ILE A 926 -30.21 -17.06 12.81
C ILE A 926 -30.97 -18.01 11.89
N ARG A 927 -30.95 -19.32 12.20
CA ARG A 927 -31.68 -20.34 11.43
C ARG A 927 -33.18 -20.06 11.38
N ARG A 928 -33.78 -19.63 12.48
CA ARG A 928 -35.19 -19.26 12.53
C ARG A 928 -35.49 -18.04 11.67
N ILE A 929 -34.76 -16.93 11.89
CA ILE A 929 -34.96 -15.66 11.19
C ILE A 929 -34.87 -15.83 9.68
N LEU A 930 -33.83 -16.50 9.18
CA LEU A 930 -33.60 -16.66 7.73
C LEU A 930 -34.49 -17.72 7.07
N ASN A 931 -35.11 -18.62 7.85
CA ASN A 931 -36.13 -19.54 7.32
C ASN A 931 -37.51 -18.88 7.24
N GLU A 932 -37.87 -18.05 8.22
CA GLU A 932 -39.13 -17.28 8.22
C GLU A 932 -39.09 -16.14 7.18
N ASN A 933 -37.90 -15.59 6.89
CA ASN A 933 -37.72 -14.43 6.01
C ASN A 933 -36.82 -14.76 4.81
N ARG A 934 -37.14 -15.82 4.05
CA ARG A 934 -36.35 -16.17 2.87
C ARG A 934 -36.44 -15.09 1.79
N PRO A 935 -35.33 -14.65 1.20
CA PRO A 935 -35.34 -13.65 0.14
C PRO A 935 -35.90 -14.18 -1.18
N ASN A 936 -35.93 -15.50 -1.38
CA ASN A 936 -36.47 -16.19 -2.55
C ASN A 936 -36.63 -17.69 -2.26
N ASP A 937 -37.32 -18.41 -3.16
CA ASP A 937 -37.64 -19.85 -3.01
C ASP A 937 -36.42 -20.78 -3.03
N LYS A 938 -35.28 -20.30 -3.53
CA LYS A 938 -34.05 -21.08 -3.60
C LYS A 938 -33.23 -20.97 -2.31
N ALA A 939 -33.44 -19.91 -1.52
CA ALA A 939 -32.62 -19.58 -0.37
C ALA A 939 -32.82 -20.59 0.77
N ARG A 940 -31.73 -21.15 1.29
CA ARG A 940 -31.77 -22.26 2.25
C ARG A 940 -30.46 -22.46 2.97
N PHE A 941 -30.53 -23.03 4.18
CA PHE A 941 -29.35 -23.56 4.85
C PHE A 941 -28.87 -24.85 4.19
N VAL A 942 -27.56 -25.04 4.18
CA VAL A 942 -26.91 -26.27 3.75
C VAL A 942 -26.00 -26.73 4.87
N GLU A 943 -26.10 -27.99 5.25
CA GLU A 943 -25.21 -28.55 6.27
C GLU A 943 -23.81 -28.67 5.68
N MET A 944 -22.81 -28.17 6.40
CA MET A 944 -21.41 -28.28 6.00
C MET A 944 -20.62 -29.04 7.06
N ALA A 945 -19.62 -29.80 6.60
CA ALA A 945 -18.67 -30.46 7.47
C ALA A 945 -17.29 -30.43 6.84
N LEU A 946 -16.26 -30.23 7.67
CA LEU A 946 -14.87 -30.26 7.25
C LEU A 946 -14.53 -31.60 6.58
N SER A 947 -13.81 -31.55 5.46
CA SER A 947 -13.40 -32.74 4.70
C SER A 947 -11.98 -33.15 5.04
N GLY A 948 -11.82 -34.34 5.63
CA GLY A 948 -10.50 -34.90 5.95
C GLY A 948 -9.75 -35.56 4.79
N ARG A 949 -10.29 -35.56 3.56
CA ARG A 949 -9.69 -36.31 2.42
C ARG A 949 -9.28 -35.48 1.19
N GLY A 950 -9.93 -34.33 0.95
CA GLY A 950 -9.71 -33.55 -0.28
C GLY A 950 -10.17 -34.31 -1.53
N LEU A 951 -9.47 -34.15 -2.66
CA LEU A 951 -9.69 -34.94 -3.88
C LEU A 951 -9.41 -36.43 -3.60
N GLU A 952 -10.40 -37.28 -3.93
CA GLU A 952 -10.31 -38.73 -3.93
C GLU A 952 -10.57 -39.27 -5.34
N VAL A 953 -9.81 -40.29 -5.74
CA VAL A 953 -10.05 -41.05 -6.96
C VAL A 953 -10.03 -42.53 -6.60
N SER A 954 -11.05 -43.26 -7.06
CA SER A 954 -11.21 -44.70 -6.81
C SER A 954 -11.67 -45.41 -8.08
N ARG A 955 -11.42 -46.71 -8.17
CA ARG A 955 -11.91 -47.59 -9.25
C ARG A 955 -12.97 -48.54 -8.69
N SER A 956 -13.95 -48.92 -9.50
CA SER A 956 -14.95 -49.96 -9.18
C SER A 956 -14.37 -51.36 -9.08
#